data_AF-A0A328T1A8-F1
#
_entry.id   AF-A0A328T1A8-F1
#
_cell.length_a   1.000
_cell.length_b   1.000
_cell.length_c   1.000
_cell.angle_alpha   90.00
_cell.angle_beta   90.00
_cell.angle_gamma   90.00
#
_symmetry.space_group_name_H-M   'P 1'
#
loop_
_entity.id
_entity.type
_entity.pdbx_description
1 polymer ?
#
loop_
_entity_poly.entity_id
_entity_poly.type
_entity_poly.pdbx_seq_one_letter_code
_entity_poly.pdbx_strand_id
1 'polypeptide(L)'
;MSAQPANNTPPDMVNIEIDGKAMQVPKGSMIIQAADKAGITIPRFCYHPKLAIAANCRQCLVEVEMGGRAIPKPQPACATPVGEGMKVSTRSDKALHWQRDVMEFLLINHPLDCPICDQGGECELQDVALGYGRSVSRYTERKRTVADENLGPLIATEMTRCIQCTRCVRFMGEIAGTYELGGMNRGEGLEIGTYIGKSIDSEIGGNIIDVCPVGALTNKPFQFQARAWELLARPSIGYHDALGSNLWLHTRRGEVLRTVPRDNESINECWLSDRDRYSHQGLYADDRLHVPMVKRDGTWHEVQWDVALKAAVDALREAGQDIGFLVSPFTSNEEGDLLRRLAKGLGSAHIDHRLRTVDFADAPVARTFGTPVAEMDKVGAALLVGSNLRHEMPLLGHRLRQAVRHGAAVHAVGSLKIDQGYALAGETTVAPQHLPQAVLAIAKAAAAKSELKPSSALAEVLSSVESDAAAEAAFDALSKASQAVVVFGEMAATHPQASWLRAAARYVAEAAQAGFNEIPLGANAVGLARGDVLPGEGGLDARAMLAQPRDAYVLYGVDMPYDFADDATAMQSLLGANTVVAFSAYAGRSLRDVADVILPLALLPEIDATLTNVDGIEQSQPAGATAPGQARAGWKILRAIGGELAIEGFGFDDFAGLRAEMHTSEPVVVDGLCERGAAASGLTRIASMPIYRSDAVLRRAKALNDHPLTRGAAVRLHADDASRLGLVDGGRARVGETRVLPVVVDDAVPVGAAWIESAYADTASLPPYGAALTLSKA
;
A
#
# COMPACT_ATOMS: atom_id res chain seq x y z
N MET A 1 11.47 -36.90 54.84
CA MET A 1 10.80 -36.67 53.55
C MET A 1 11.17 -35.27 53.08
N SER A 2 12.11 -35.18 52.14
CA SER A 2 12.59 -33.90 51.61
C SER A 2 11.53 -33.33 50.68
N ALA A 3 10.80 -32.31 51.15
CA ALA A 3 9.94 -31.50 50.31
C ALA A 3 10.81 -30.76 49.28
N GLN A 4 10.97 -31.34 48.09
CA GLN A 4 11.49 -30.58 46.95
C GLN A 4 10.49 -29.47 46.63
N PRO A 5 10.94 -28.22 46.46
CA PRO A 5 10.06 -27.15 46.02
C PRO A 5 9.48 -27.55 44.66
N ALA A 6 8.14 -27.60 44.57
CA ALA A 6 7.45 -27.84 43.32
C ALA A 6 7.80 -26.71 42.35
N ASN A 7 8.43 -27.05 41.23
CA ASN A 7 8.74 -26.10 40.18
C ASN A 7 7.40 -25.73 39.50
N ASN A 8 6.81 -24.61 39.91
CA ASN A 8 5.48 -24.15 39.48
C ASN A 8 5.51 -23.48 38.10
N THR A 9 6.49 -23.87 37.27
CA THR A 9 6.76 -23.27 35.96
C THR A 9 5.98 -24.04 34.91
N PRO A 10 5.14 -23.37 34.10
CA PRO A 10 4.47 -24.00 32.98
C PRO A 10 5.47 -24.78 32.09
N PRO A 11 5.10 -25.95 31.54
CA PRO A 11 6.04 -26.82 30.81
C PRO A 11 6.68 -26.19 29.56
N ASP A 12 6.10 -25.08 29.08
CA ASP A 12 6.54 -24.26 27.96
C ASP A 12 7.41 -23.06 28.36
N MET A 13 7.65 -22.83 29.65
CA MET A 13 8.44 -21.72 30.19
C MET A 13 9.73 -22.23 30.84
N VAL A 14 10.76 -21.38 30.86
CA VAL A 14 12.00 -21.60 31.61
C VAL A 14 12.28 -20.43 32.55
N ASN A 15 12.84 -20.73 33.73
CA ASN A 15 13.30 -19.72 34.68
C ASN A 15 14.73 -19.31 34.33
N ILE A 16 14.94 -18.02 34.14
CA ILE A 16 16.26 -17.43 33.91
C ILE A 16 16.47 -16.21 34.80
N GLU A 17 17.71 -15.76 34.88
CA GLU A 17 18.10 -14.51 35.56
C GLU A 17 18.95 -13.68 34.59
N ILE A 18 18.57 -12.42 34.34
CA ILE A 18 19.38 -11.49 33.54
C ILE A 18 19.74 -10.29 34.42
N ASP A 19 21.03 -10.05 34.64
CA ASP A 19 21.56 -8.98 35.51
C ASP A 19 20.90 -8.96 36.91
N GLY A 20 20.72 -10.14 37.53
CA GLY A 20 20.09 -10.27 38.84
C GLY A 20 18.55 -10.28 38.84
N LYS A 21 17.92 -10.04 37.69
CA LYS A 21 16.46 -10.04 37.54
C LYS A 21 15.97 -11.42 37.12
N ALA A 22 15.34 -12.14 38.05
CA ALA A 22 14.69 -13.41 37.77
C ALA A 22 13.44 -13.23 36.92
N MET A 23 13.23 -14.09 35.92
CA MET A 23 12.08 -14.03 35.03
C MET A 23 11.76 -15.40 34.39
N GLN A 24 10.51 -15.54 33.94
CA GLN A 24 10.05 -16.69 33.17
C GLN A 24 9.93 -16.31 31.69
N VAL A 25 10.45 -17.18 30.82
CA VAL A 25 10.52 -16.92 29.38
C VAL A 25 10.09 -18.17 28.61
N PRO A 26 9.35 -18.03 27.50
CA PRO A 26 9.00 -19.18 26.67
C PRO A 26 10.25 -19.92 26.20
N LYS A 27 10.21 -21.25 26.32
CA LYS A 27 11.28 -22.15 25.87
C LYS A 27 11.56 -21.92 24.39
N GLY A 28 12.84 -21.82 24.03
CA GLY A 28 13.28 -21.55 22.66
C GLY A 28 13.43 -20.06 22.31
N SER A 29 13.00 -19.14 23.16
CA SER A 29 13.32 -17.71 23.01
C SER A 29 14.82 -17.48 23.08
N MET A 30 15.32 -16.45 22.39
CA MET A 30 16.72 -16.04 22.49
C MET A 30 16.93 -15.12 23.71
N ILE A 31 18.14 -15.12 24.28
CA ILE A 31 18.51 -14.22 25.39
C ILE A 31 18.13 -12.77 25.08
N ILE A 32 18.38 -12.30 23.86
CA ILE A 32 18.10 -10.91 23.47
C ILE A 32 16.61 -10.56 23.52
N GLN A 33 15.73 -11.51 23.16
CA GLN A 33 14.28 -11.31 23.20
C GLN A 33 13.78 -11.27 24.65
N ALA A 34 14.36 -12.11 25.51
CA ALA A 34 14.08 -12.07 26.94
C ALA A 34 14.51 -10.76 27.58
N ALA A 35 15.72 -10.28 27.23
CA ALA A 35 16.26 -9.02 27.71
C ALA A 35 15.41 -7.81 27.27
N ASP A 36 14.98 -7.77 26.00
CA ASP A 36 14.09 -6.70 25.49
C ASP A 36 12.77 -6.66 26.25
N LYS A 37 12.12 -7.81 26.45
CA LYS A 37 10.89 -7.91 27.27
C LYS A 37 11.11 -7.48 28.72
N ALA A 38 12.33 -7.64 29.24
CA ALA A 38 12.70 -7.24 30.60
C ALA A 38 13.04 -5.74 30.73
N GLY A 39 13.15 -5.01 29.62
CA GLY A 39 13.70 -3.64 29.56
C GLY A 39 15.22 -3.57 29.75
N ILE A 40 15.94 -4.66 29.49
CA ILE A 40 17.40 -4.74 29.65
C ILE A 40 18.07 -4.58 28.27
N THR A 41 18.76 -3.46 28.07
CA THR A 41 19.38 -3.14 26.79
C THR A 41 20.68 -3.91 26.57
N ILE A 42 20.69 -4.78 25.55
CA ILE A 42 21.90 -5.42 25.01
C ILE A 42 22.29 -4.73 23.69
N PRO A 43 23.55 -4.28 23.49
CA PRO A 43 23.96 -3.59 22.27
C PRO A 43 23.98 -4.54 21.06
N ARG A 44 23.56 -4.08 19.89
CA ARG A 44 23.34 -4.92 18.70
C ARG A 44 23.39 -4.10 17.41
N PHE A 45 23.71 -4.76 16.29
CA PHE A 45 23.63 -4.15 14.95
C PHE A 45 23.06 -5.05 13.86
N CYS A 46 23.24 -6.38 13.94
CA CYS A 46 22.69 -7.29 12.93
C CYS A 46 21.36 -7.91 13.35
N TYR A 47 20.99 -7.83 14.63
CA TYR A 47 19.71 -8.36 15.10
C TYR A 47 18.59 -7.37 14.81
N HIS A 48 17.49 -7.85 14.23
CA HIS A 48 16.23 -7.13 14.07
C HIS A 48 15.11 -8.12 14.42
N PRO A 49 14.09 -7.76 15.20
CA PRO A 49 13.09 -8.71 15.69
C PRO A 49 12.29 -9.40 14.57
N LYS A 50 12.13 -8.73 13.43
CA LYS A 50 11.40 -9.23 12.26
C LYS A 50 12.27 -9.91 11.19
N LEU A 51 13.58 -10.03 11.39
CA LEU A 51 14.48 -10.71 10.44
C LEU A 51 15.07 -11.96 11.07
N ALA A 52 15.47 -12.95 10.26
CA ALA A 52 16.19 -14.11 10.75
C ALA A 52 17.45 -13.72 11.52
N ILE A 53 17.91 -14.59 12.40
CA ILE A 53 19.11 -14.36 13.23
C ILE A 53 20.37 -14.71 12.41
N ALA A 54 21.33 -13.78 12.30
CA ALA A 54 22.62 -14.05 11.62
C ALA A 54 23.84 -14.05 12.55
N ALA A 55 23.81 -13.28 13.65
CA ALA A 55 24.96 -13.09 14.55
C ALA A 55 26.26 -12.57 13.89
N ASN A 56 26.15 -11.83 12.78
CA ASN A 56 27.30 -11.26 12.04
C ASN A 56 28.13 -10.27 12.86
N CYS A 57 27.48 -9.34 13.58
CA CYS A 57 28.20 -8.24 14.23
C CYS A 57 28.92 -8.60 15.53
N ARG A 58 28.49 -9.66 16.22
CA ARG A 58 28.96 -10.02 17.58
C ARG A 58 28.87 -8.91 18.65
N GLN A 59 28.15 -7.81 18.41
CA GLN A 59 28.05 -6.74 19.40
C GLN A 59 27.24 -7.16 20.65
N CYS A 60 26.35 -8.14 20.52
CA CYS A 60 25.49 -8.61 21.62
C CYS A 60 26.12 -9.70 22.52
N LEU A 61 27.47 -9.76 22.58
CA LEU A 61 28.15 -10.76 23.40
C LEU A 61 27.89 -10.51 24.90
N VAL A 62 27.49 -11.56 25.60
CA VAL A 62 27.19 -11.56 27.04
C VAL A 62 27.89 -12.73 27.74
N GLU A 63 28.04 -12.62 29.06
CA GLU A 63 28.51 -13.72 29.91
C GLU A 63 27.31 -14.55 30.37
N VAL A 64 27.42 -15.87 30.25
CA VAL A 64 26.33 -16.79 30.59
C VAL A 64 26.87 -17.84 31.57
N GLU A 65 26.10 -18.10 32.61
CA GLU A 65 26.31 -19.18 33.58
C GLU A 65 25.15 -20.18 33.47
N MET A 66 25.47 -21.46 33.47
CA MET A 66 24.50 -22.55 33.45
C MET A 66 24.93 -23.62 34.46
N GLY A 67 24.01 -24.05 35.32
CA GLY A 67 24.29 -25.07 36.34
C GLY A 67 25.43 -24.69 37.31
N GLY A 68 25.55 -23.40 37.65
CA GLY A 68 26.59 -22.90 38.56
C GLY A 68 27.97 -22.74 37.91
N ARG A 69 28.09 -22.88 36.58
CA ARG A 69 29.37 -22.76 35.86
C ARG A 69 29.27 -21.75 34.73
N ALA A 70 30.20 -20.80 34.72
CA ALA A 70 30.33 -19.84 33.63
C ALA A 70 30.74 -20.56 32.34
N ILE A 71 30.06 -20.24 31.23
CA ILE A 71 30.44 -20.72 29.91
C ILE A 71 31.75 -20.03 29.50
N PRO A 72 32.82 -20.78 29.14
CA PRO A 72 34.15 -20.18 28.92
C PRO A 72 34.22 -19.17 27.78
N LYS A 73 33.33 -19.28 26.78
CA LYS A 73 33.30 -18.42 25.60
C LYS A 73 32.16 -17.41 25.69
N PRO A 74 32.35 -16.18 25.20
CA PRO A 74 31.29 -15.20 25.10
C PRO A 74 30.13 -15.74 24.25
N GLN A 75 28.90 -15.54 24.71
CA GLN A 75 27.70 -16.02 24.02
C GLN A 75 27.00 -14.87 23.28
N PRO A 76 26.64 -15.02 22.00
CA PRO A 76 25.86 -14.03 21.29
C PRO A 76 24.40 -14.06 21.77
N ALA A 77 23.95 -13.03 22.48
CA ALA A 77 22.59 -13.00 23.03
C ALA A 77 21.50 -13.17 21.95
N CYS A 78 21.77 -12.76 20.71
CA CYS A 78 20.81 -12.88 19.62
C CYS A 78 20.57 -14.30 19.11
N ALA A 79 21.50 -15.24 19.35
CA ALA A 79 21.47 -16.59 18.79
C ALA A 79 21.57 -17.69 19.85
N THR A 80 21.70 -17.32 21.12
CA THR A 80 21.73 -18.27 22.24
C THR A 80 20.31 -18.40 22.82
N PRO A 81 19.66 -19.58 22.70
CA PRO A 81 18.35 -19.81 23.29
C PRO A 81 18.45 -19.88 24.81
N VAL A 82 17.41 -19.42 25.50
CA VAL A 82 17.29 -19.50 26.95
C VAL A 82 17.10 -20.95 27.42
N GLY A 83 17.61 -21.25 28.62
CA GLY A 83 17.49 -22.58 29.23
C GLY A 83 17.24 -22.47 30.73
N GLU A 84 16.70 -23.52 31.34
CA GLU A 84 16.33 -23.54 32.76
C GLU A 84 17.53 -23.25 33.66
N GLY A 85 17.37 -22.31 34.60
CA GLY A 85 18.41 -21.90 35.53
C GLY A 85 19.55 -21.07 34.90
N MET A 86 19.40 -20.62 33.64
CA MET A 86 20.39 -19.79 32.97
C MET A 86 20.51 -18.44 33.68
N LYS A 87 21.75 -18.03 33.98
CA LYS A 87 22.06 -16.67 34.43
C LYS A 87 22.87 -15.94 33.39
N VAL A 88 22.47 -14.72 33.06
CA VAL A 88 23.09 -13.88 32.04
C VAL A 88 23.56 -12.59 32.69
N SER A 89 24.83 -12.25 32.49
CA SER A 89 25.39 -10.95 32.86
C SER A 89 25.70 -10.17 31.59
N THR A 90 24.98 -9.08 31.35
CA THR A 90 25.11 -8.26 30.14
C THR A 90 26.18 -7.17 30.28
N ARG A 91 26.54 -6.82 31.52
CA ARG A 91 27.48 -5.75 31.88
C ARG A 91 28.62 -6.19 32.79
N SER A 92 28.97 -7.47 32.82
CA SER A 92 30.19 -7.92 33.53
C SER A 92 31.45 -7.31 32.89
N ASP A 93 32.57 -7.28 33.62
CA ASP A 93 33.83 -6.75 33.10
C ASP A 93 34.24 -7.46 31.79
N LYS A 94 34.01 -8.78 31.71
CA LYS A 94 34.25 -9.55 30.48
C LYS A 94 33.30 -9.16 29.36
N ALA A 95 32.00 -9.06 29.63
CA ALA A 95 31.01 -8.67 28.62
C ALA A 95 31.32 -7.31 28.01
N LEU A 96 31.58 -6.30 28.85
CA LEU A 96 31.96 -4.96 28.41
C LEU A 96 33.30 -4.95 27.66
N HIS A 97 34.25 -5.79 28.05
CA HIS A 97 35.52 -5.92 27.33
C HIS A 97 35.32 -6.46 25.92
N TRP A 98 34.55 -7.54 25.75
CA TRP A 98 34.25 -8.11 24.43
C TRP A 98 33.47 -7.13 23.54
N GLN A 99 32.49 -6.43 24.10
CA GLN A 99 31.70 -5.42 23.37
C GLN A 99 32.58 -4.25 22.90
N ARG A 100 33.55 -3.80 23.71
CA ARG A 100 34.53 -2.76 23.32
C ARG A 100 35.45 -3.22 22.19
N ASP A 101 35.91 -4.46 22.24
CA ASP A 101 36.77 -5.02 21.19
C ASP A 101 36.00 -5.17 19.87
N VAL A 102 34.74 -5.63 19.91
CA VAL A 102 33.88 -5.69 18.73
C VAL A 102 33.64 -4.30 18.15
N MET A 103 33.35 -3.30 18.99
CA MET A 103 33.20 -1.92 18.52
C MET A 103 34.45 -1.40 17.83
N GLU A 104 35.64 -1.72 18.35
CA GLU A 104 36.89 -1.35 17.70
C GLU A 104 37.02 -2.00 16.32
N PHE A 105 36.72 -3.29 16.18
CA PHE A 105 36.72 -3.99 14.88
C PHE A 105 35.72 -3.40 13.87
N LEU A 106 34.55 -2.95 14.31
CA LEU A 106 33.60 -2.27 13.43
C LEU A 106 34.13 -0.91 12.96
N LEU A 107 34.84 -0.19 13.84
CA LEU A 107 35.36 1.14 13.56
C LEU A 107 36.71 1.16 12.83
N ILE A 108 37.47 0.05 12.76
CA ILE A 108 38.76 0.03 12.04
C ILE A 108 38.58 0.41 10.57
N ASN A 109 37.51 -0.08 9.94
CA ASN A 109 37.23 0.13 8.51
C ASN A 109 36.09 1.11 8.24
N HIS A 110 35.39 1.59 9.28
CA HIS A 110 34.38 2.64 9.13
C HIS A 110 35.04 4.02 8.93
N PRO A 111 34.56 4.85 7.99
CA PRO A 111 35.13 6.17 7.73
C PRO A 111 34.74 7.18 8.82
N LEU A 112 35.47 8.28 8.92
CA LEU A 112 35.18 9.37 9.87
C LEU A 112 34.18 10.38 9.28
N ASP A 113 33.14 9.86 8.65
CA ASP A 113 32.17 10.64 7.89
C ASP A 113 31.03 11.19 8.74
N CYS A 114 31.00 10.95 10.06
CA CYS A 114 29.90 11.36 10.93
C CYS A 114 29.41 12.82 10.71
N PRO A 115 30.28 13.82 10.44
CA PRO A 115 29.83 15.19 10.17
C PRO A 115 29.08 15.37 8.84
N ILE A 116 29.41 14.59 7.81
CA ILE A 116 28.77 14.67 6.48
C ILE A 116 27.62 13.67 6.34
N CYS A 117 27.73 12.49 6.96
CA CYS A 117 26.75 11.40 6.95
C CYS A 117 25.32 11.90 7.25
N ASP A 118 24.35 11.55 6.39
CA ASP A 118 22.94 11.96 6.50
C ASP A 118 22.32 11.55 7.86
N GLN A 119 22.48 10.27 8.22
CA GLN A 119 22.02 9.69 9.50
C GLN A 119 22.86 10.12 10.73
N GLY A 120 23.77 11.09 10.60
CA GLY A 120 24.48 11.64 11.75
C GLY A 120 23.47 12.18 12.78
N GLY A 121 23.55 11.68 14.02
CA GLY A 121 22.60 11.99 15.10
C GLY A 121 21.45 11.00 15.29
N GLU A 122 21.26 10.05 14.37
CA GLU A 122 20.26 8.97 14.45
C GLU A 122 20.85 7.59 14.07
N CYS A 123 22.17 7.49 14.05
CA CYS A 123 22.90 6.30 13.65
C CYS A 123 23.11 5.35 14.84
N GLU A 124 22.58 4.11 14.78
CA GLU A 124 22.78 3.10 15.83
C GLU A 124 24.28 2.90 16.13
N LEU A 125 25.15 2.87 15.11
CA LEU A 125 26.60 2.73 15.29
C LEU A 125 27.21 3.87 16.10
N GLN A 126 26.75 5.11 15.88
CA GLN A 126 27.22 6.27 16.61
C GLN A 126 26.85 6.17 18.10
N ASP A 127 25.58 5.85 18.38
CA ASP A 127 25.07 5.77 19.75
C ASP A 127 25.70 4.64 20.55
N VAL A 128 25.82 3.45 19.94
CA VAL A 128 26.46 2.29 20.59
C VAL A 128 27.96 2.53 20.75
N ALA A 129 28.63 3.19 19.80
CA ALA A 129 30.05 3.54 19.94
C ALA A 129 30.31 4.50 21.10
N LEU A 130 29.40 5.45 21.37
CA LEU A 130 29.53 6.37 22.49
C LEU A 130 29.49 5.63 23.85
N GLY A 131 28.61 4.62 23.99
CA GLY A 131 28.46 3.87 25.24
C GLY A 131 29.41 2.69 25.42
N TYR A 132 29.78 2.02 24.32
CA TYR A 132 30.50 0.74 24.33
C TYR A 132 31.83 0.77 23.57
N GLY A 133 32.20 1.89 22.94
CA GLY A 133 33.49 2.06 22.25
C GLY A 133 34.63 2.50 23.18
N ARG A 134 35.87 2.44 22.66
CA ARG A 134 37.04 3.07 23.28
C ARG A 134 37.12 4.54 22.88
N SER A 135 37.71 5.37 23.73
CA SER A 135 37.92 6.80 23.42
C SER A 135 39.00 7.05 22.36
N VAL A 136 39.92 6.11 22.17
CA VAL A 136 41.04 6.21 21.21
C VAL A 136 41.12 4.93 20.38
N SER A 137 41.19 5.07 19.06
CA SER A 137 41.47 3.96 18.14
C SER A 137 42.95 3.61 18.17
N ARG A 138 43.28 2.32 18.24
CA ARG A 138 44.66 1.82 18.08
C ARG A 138 45.03 1.57 16.61
N TYR A 139 44.05 1.62 15.71
CA TYR A 139 44.22 1.35 14.29
C TYR A 139 44.71 2.60 13.55
N THR A 140 45.92 2.54 13.01
CA THR A 140 46.61 3.63 12.28
C THR A 140 46.85 3.31 10.81
N GLU A 141 46.36 2.17 10.34
CA GLU A 141 46.53 1.71 8.96
C GLU A 141 45.50 2.36 8.02
N ARG A 142 45.69 2.15 6.71
CA ARG A 142 44.75 2.62 5.71
C ARG A 142 43.43 1.83 5.79
N LYS A 143 42.33 2.56 5.99
CA LYS A 143 40.97 2.02 5.96
C LYS A 143 40.59 1.59 4.54
N ARG A 144 39.80 0.53 4.43
CA ARG A 144 39.18 0.14 3.14
C ARG A 144 38.21 1.22 2.65
N THR A 145 38.00 1.25 1.35
CA THR A 145 37.02 2.11 0.67
C THR A 145 36.24 1.26 -0.32
N VAL A 146 34.93 1.47 -0.38
CA VAL A 146 34.00 0.74 -1.26
C VAL A 146 33.32 1.75 -2.16
N ALA A 147 33.19 1.43 -3.45
CA ALA A 147 32.50 2.28 -4.40
C ALA A 147 30.97 2.22 -4.19
N ASP A 148 30.29 3.32 -4.49
CA ASP A 148 28.85 3.42 -4.34
C ASP A 148 28.12 2.99 -5.62
N GLU A 149 27.09 2.17 -5.43
CA GLU A 149 26.25 1.65 -6.51
C GLU A 149 24.95 2.45 -6.64
N ASN A 150 24.44 2.60 -7.86
CA ASN A 150 23.14 3.23 -8.07
C ASN A 150 21.99 2.24 -7.83
N LEU A 151 21.39 2.28 -6.64
CA LEU A 151 20.23 1.44 -6.29
C LEU A 151 18.88 1.96 -6.80
N GLY A 152 18.86 2.94 -7.71
CA GLY A 152 17.64 3.56 -8.23
C GLY A 152 17.31 4.89 -7.55
N PRO A 153 16.12 5.46 -7.78
CA PRO A 153 15.81 6.84 -7.37
C PRO A 153 15.50 7.02 -5.88
N LEU A 154 15.27 5.93 -5.14
CA LEU A 154 14.77 5.97 -3.76
C LEU A 154 15.87 5.87 -2.70
N ILE A 155 16.91 5.07 -2.97
CA ILE A 155 17.95 4.72 -1.98
C ILE A 155 19.30 5.26 -2.45
N ALA A 156 19.95 6.04 -1.59
CA ALA A 156 21.32 6.51 -1.75
C ALA A 156 22.27 5.58 -1.00
N THR A 157 23.44 5.34 -1.59
CA THR A 157 24.46 4.41 -1.11
C THR A 157 25.74 5.15 -0.76
N GLU A 158 26.31 4.78 0.38
CA GLU A 158 27.59 5.26 0.90
C GLU A 158 28.29 4.05 1.54
N MET A 159 28.66 3.07 0.71
CA MET A 159 28.98 1.70 1.11
C MET A 159 30.29 1.57 1.88
N THR A 160 31.15 2.58 1.80
CA THR A 160 32.32 2.68 2.70
C THR A 160 31.88 2.71 4.18
N ARG A 161 30.68 3.24 4.49
CA ARG A 161 30.10 3.26 5.85
C ARG A 161 29.49 1.92 6.27
N CYS A 162 29.21 1.02 5.34
CA CYS A 162 28.55 -0.24 5.62
C CYS A 162 29.42 -1.12 6.54
N ILE A 163 28.80 -1.73 7.55
CA ILE A 163 29.45 -2.67 8.50
C ILE A 163 29.16 -4.16 8.16
N GLN A 164 28.63 -4.43 6.98
CA GLN A 164 28.35 -5.79 6.46
C GLN A 164 27.49 -6.63 7.42
N CYS A 165 26.53 -5.99 8.12
CA CYS A 165 25.66 -6.67 9.08
C CYS A 165 24.62 -7.59 8.40
N THR A 166 24.41 -7.41 7.09
CA THR A 166 23.46 -8.11 6.22
C THR A 166 21.97 -7.95 6.60
N ARG A 167 21.60 -6.90 7.35
CA ARG A 167 20.17 -6.60 7.62
C ARG A 167 19.41 -6.31 6.33
N CYS A 168 19.93 -5.45 5.45
CA CYS A 168 19.30 -5.12 4.17
C CYS A 168 19.15 -6.34 3.24
N VAL A 169 20.18 -7.18 3.09
CA VAL A 169 20.14 -8.41 2.27
C VAL A 169 19.05 -9.37 2.77
N ARG A 170 18.97 -9.58 4.09
CA ARG A 170 17.92 -10.41 4.69
C ARG A 170 16.54 -9.78 4.57
N PHE A 171 16.43 -8.46 4.70
CA PHE A 171 15.17 -7.77 4.46
C PHE A 171 14.67 -8.04 3.03
N MET A 172 15.51 -7.82 2.02
CA MET A 172 15.14 -8.06 0.63
C MET A 172 14.69 -9.51 0.42
N GLY A 173 15.51 -10.47 0.86
CA GLY A 173 15.21 -11.88 0.67
C GLY A 173 14.03 -12.41 1.51
N GLU A 174 13.84 -11.96 2.74
CA GLU A 174 12.88 -12.55 3.69
C GLU A 174 11.55 -11.79 3.73
N ILE A 175 11.59 -10.46 3.64
CA ILE A 175 10.43 -9.57 3.77
C ILE A 175 9.92 -9.15 2.39
N ALA A 176 10.78 -8.55 1.56
CA ALA A 176 10.39 -8.07 0.23
C ALA A 176 10.17 -9.21 -0.78
N GLY A 177 10.89 -10.32 -0.62
CA GLY A 177 10.80 -11.47 -1.51
C GLY A 177 11.55 -11.30 -2.83
N THR A 178 12.42 -10.30 -2.93
CA THR A 178 13.29 -10.06 -4.07
C THR A 178 14.76 -10.20 -3.65
N TYR A 179 15.65 -10.55 -4.59
CA TYR A 179 17.03 -10.96 -4.29
C TYR A 179 18.08 -10.14 -5.06
N GLU A 180 17.82 -8.85 -5.27
CA GLU A 180 18.73 -7.95 -5.97
C GLU A 180 19.99 -7.64 -5.14
N LEU A 181 19.85 -7.61 -3.82
CA LEU A 181 20.90 -7.21 -2.87
C LEU A 181 21.58 -8.44 -2.26
N GLY A 182 22.91 -8.52 -2.35
CA GLY A 182 23.70 -9.65 -1.86
C GLY A 182 25.05 -9.25 -1.27
N GLY A 183 25.76 -10.24 -0.71
CA GLY A 183 27.15 -10.09 -0.25
C GLY A 183 28.11 -10.69 -1.26
N MET A 184 29.00 -9.87 -1.81
CA MET A 184 30.02 -10.23 -2.79
C MET A 184 31.39 -10.35 -2.12
N ASN A 185 32.27 -11.19 -2.66
CA ASN A 185 33.61 -11.46 -2.11
C ASN A 185 33.60 -12.08 -0.69
N ARG A 186 34.71 -11.96 0.05
CA ARG A 186 34.91 -12.55 1.38
C ARG A 186 35.89 -11.75 2.22
N GLY A 187 35.83 -11.90 3.55
CA GLY A 187 36.75 -11.23 4.48
C GLY A 187 36.54 -9.71 4.48
N GLU A 188 37.61 -8.94 4.54
CA GLU A 188 37.56 -7.46 4.53
C GLU A 188 37.03 -6.87 3.21
N GLY A 189 37.17 -7.63 2.11
CA GLY A 189 36.68 -7.25 0.78
C GLY A 189 35.19 -7.56 0.57
N LEU A 190 34.47 -8.02 1.60
CA LEU A 190 33.03 -8.25 1.51
C LEU A 190 32.29 -6.94 1.23
N GLU A 191 31.53 -6.94 0.15
CA GLU A 191 30.76 -5.79 -0.33
C GLU A 191 29.28 -6.16 -0.40
N ILE A 192 28.44 -5.24 0.06
CA ILE A 192 26.98 -5.39 0.00
C ILE A 192 26.51 -4.52 -1.16
N GLY A 193 25.78 -5.11 -2.10
CA GLY A 193 25.38 -4.42 -3.34
C GLY A 193 24.62 -5.33 -4.30
N THR A 194 24.43 -4.88 -5.53
CA THR A 194 23.80 -5.62 -6.62
C THR A 194 24.87 -6.05 -7.63
N TYR A 195 25.02 -7.36 -7.82
CA TYR A 195 26.15 -7.90 -8.60
C TYR A 195 26.23 -7.38 -10.04
N ILE A 196 25.08 -7.10 -10.66
CA ILE A 196 24.96 -6.62 -12.03
C ILE A 196 24.64 -5.12 -12.12
N GLY A 197 24.70 -4.39 -11.01
CA GLY A 197 24.42 -2.94 -10.97
C GLY A 197 22.97 -2.57 -11.28
N LYS A 198 22.02 -3.49 -11.06
CA LYS A 198 20.58 -3.21 -11.17
C LYS A 198 20.10 -2.42 -9.95
N SER A 199 19.03 -1.65 -10.15
CA SER A 199 18.26 -1.02 -9.08
C SER A 199 17.56 -2.04 -8.19
N ILE A 200 17.07 -1.57 -7.05
CA ILE A 200 16.13 -2.33 -6.22
C ILE A 200 14.73 -2.17 -6.83
N ASP A 201 14.13 -3.27 -7.29
CA ASP A 201 12.84 -3.27 -8.00
C ASP A 201 11.74 -3.86 -7.11
N SER A 202 11.66 -3.36 -5.87
CA SER A 202 10.66 -3.74 -4.87
C SER A 202 9.87 -2.53 -4.40
N GLU A 203 8.57 -2.73 -4.23
CA GLU A 203 7.57 -1.81 -3.70
C GLU A 203 7.68 -1.53 -2.20
N ILE A 204 8.51 -2.31 -1.49
CA ILE A 204 8.83 -2.13 -0.06
C ILE A 204 10.34 -2.02 0.15
N GLY A 205 11.11 -1.75 -0.91
CA GLY A 205 12.57 -1.76 -0.88
C GLY A 205 13.15 -0.66 0.01
N GLY A 206 12.48 0.49 0.13
CA GLY A 206 12.92 1.62 0.95
C GLY A 206 13.06 1.33 2.45
N ASN A 207 12.43 0.28 2.98
CA ASN A 207 12.61 -0.13 4.37
C ASN A 207 14.04 -0.61 4.67
N ILE A 208 14.87 -0.90 3.65
CA ILE A 208 16.28 -1.21 3.88
C ILE A 208 17.04 -0.04 4.55
N ILE A 209 16.52 1.18 4.43
CA ILE A 209 17.05 2.39 5.08
C ILE A 209 16.83 2.32 6.59
N ASP A 210 15.63 1.93 7.05
CA ASP A 210 15.32 1.90 8.48
C ASP A 210 16.00 0.71 9.18
N VAL A 211 16.15 -0.42 8.49
CA VAL A 211 16.89 -1.56 9.06
C VAL A 211 18.40 -1.36 9.01
N CYS A 212 18.91 -0.38 8.25
CA CYS A 212 20.35 -0.12 8.16
C CYS A 212 20.82 0.58 9.45
N PRO A 213 21.68 -0.05 10.27
CA PRO A 213 22.13 0.54 11.55
C PRO A 213 23.16 1.67 11.36
N VAL A 214 23.48 2.03 10.11
CA VAL A 214 24.53 2.96 9.71
C VAL A 214 24.06 3.77 8.51
N GLY A 215 24.63 4.96 8.32
CA GLY A 215 24.31 5.83 7.17
C GLY A 215 24.89 5.38 5.83
N ALA A 216 24.91 4.07 5.56
CA ALA A 216 25.34 3.48 4.29
C ALA A 216 24.20 3.36 3.27
N LEU A 217 22.96 3.22 3.75
CA LEU A 217 21.75 3.19 2.92
C LEU A 217 20.83 4.28 3.47
N THR A 218 20.56 5.30 2.67
CA THR A 218 19.84 6.50 3.12
C THR A 218 18.73 6.88 2.13
N ASN A 219 17.78 7.68 2.58
CA ASN A 219 16.66 8.14 1.78
C ASN A 219 17.18 9.17 0.75
N LYS A 220 17.25 8.80 -0.53
CA LYS A 220 17.84 9.63 -1.59
C LYS A 220 17.06 10.95 -1.77
N PRO A 221 15.72 10.96 -1.82
CA PRO A 221 14.95 12.21 -1.80
C PRO A 221 15.28 13.15 -0.64
N PHE A 222 15.44 12.63 0.59
CA PHE A 222 15.66 13.42 1.80
C PHE A 222 17.13 13.82 2.03
N GLN A 223 18.07 13.11 1.43
CA GLN A 223 19.50 13.18 1.76
C GLN A 223 20.02 14.62 1.87
N PHE A 224 20.60 14.95 3.03
CA PHE A 224 21.19 16.25 3.35
C PHE A 224 20.23 17.44 3.43
N GLN A 225 18.91 17.23 3.38
CA GLN A 225 17.95 18.33 3.54
C GLN A 225 17.89 18.86 4.98
N ALA A 226 18.02 17.98 5.97
CA ALA A 226 17.98 18.33 7.40
C ALA A 226 18.73 17.32 8.25
N ARG A 227 19.05 17.69 9.50
CA ARG A 227 19.55 16.76 10.52
C ARG A 227 18.42 16.21 11.38
N ALA A 228 18.62 15.02 11.95
CA ALA A 228 17.63 14.34 12.77
C ALA A 228 17.09 15.22 13.92
N TRP A 229 17.96 16.00 14.57
CA TRP A 229 17.58 16.90 15.67
C TRP A 229 16.86 18.19 15.24
N GLU A 230 16.79 18.49 13.94
CA GLU A 230 15.99 19.61 13.42
C GLU A 230 14.54 19.20 13.12
N LEU A 231 14.25 17.91 13.06
CA LEU A 231 12.98 17.36 12.62
C LEU A 231 12.01 17.22 13.80
N LEU A 232 10.75 17.56 13.57
CA LEU A 232 9.64 17.21 14.44
C LEU A 232 8.92 15.98 13.88
N ALA A 233 8.78 14.94 14.68
CA ALA A 233 7.98 13.77 14.33
C ALA A 233 6.50 14.02 14.65
N ARG A 234 5.62 13.93 13.63
CA ARG A 234 4.17 14.03 13.76
C ARG A 234 3.52 12.70 13.38
N PRO A 235 2.64 12.12 14.22
CA PRO A 235 1.98 10.86 13.89
C PRO A 235 1.01 11.05 12.72
N SER A 236 0.99 10.10 11.81
CA SER A 236 0.15 10.12 10.61
C SER A 236 -0.05 8.70 10.07
N ILE A 237 -0.80 8.55 8.98
CA ILE A 237 -1.11 7.29 8.32
C ILE A 237 -0.89 7.41 6.80
N GLY A 238 -0.52 6.31 6.17
CA GLY A 238 -0.54 6.15 4.72
C GLY A 238 -1.97 6.23 4.20
N TYR A 239 -2.16 6.87 3.06
CA TYR A 239 -3.49 7.17 2.50
C TYR A 239 -3.57 6.89 1.01
N HIS A 240 -2.63 6.10 0.49
CA HIS A 240 -2.55 5.74 -0.93
C HIS A 240 -3.15 4.35 -1.22
N ASP A 241 -3.41 3.58 -0.16
CA ASP A 241 -4.13 2.32 -0.17
C ASP A 241 -5.04 2.19 1.04
N ALA A 242 -5.83 1.12 1.06
CA ALA A 242 -6.83 0.89 2.10
C ALA A 242 -6.25 0.33 3.42
N LEU A 243 -4.93 0.14 3.54
CA LEU A 243 -4.32 -0.41 4.75
C LEU A 243 -4.23 0.63 5.87
N GLY A 244 -3.90 1.87 5.52
CA GLY A 244 -3.68 2.93 6.52
C GLY A 244 -2.37 2.77 7.28
N SER A 245 -1.26 2.39 6.62
CA SER A 245 0.05 2.15 7.26
C SER A 245 0.42 3.25 8.27
N ASN A 246 0.76 2.90 9.52
CA ASN A 246 1.11 3.91 10.52
C ASN A 246 2.53 4.45 10.27
N LEU A 247 2.66 5.78 10.30
CA LEU A 247 3.91 6.45 9.97
C LEU A 247 4.15 7.71 10.81
N TRP A 248 5.39 8.19 10.78
CA TRP A 248 5.79 9.51 11.27
C TRP A 248 6.11 10.41 10.09
N LEU A 249 5.50 11.59 10.07
CA LEU A 249 5.92 12.70 9.22
C LEU A 249 7.05 13.43 9.93
N HIS A 250 8.25 13.42 9.35
CA HIS A 250 9.37 14.21 9.84
C HIS A 250 9.31 15.57 9.18
N THR A 251 9.01 16.58 9.98
CA THR A 251 8.69 17.93 9.49
C THR A 251 9.70 18.96 9.96
N ARG A 252 9.92 19.99 9.14
CA ARG A 252 10.69 21.18 9.52
C ARG A 252 9.95 22.40 9.00
N ARG A 253 9.61 23.33 9.89
CA ARG A 253 8.88 24.58 9.55
C ARG A 253 7.55 24.32 8.80
N GLY A 254 6.86 23.24 9.14
CA GLY A 254 5.57 22.87 8.54
C GLY A 254 5.66 22.10 7.22
N GLU A 255 6.86 21.84 6.72
CA GLU A 255 7.12 21.03 5.52
C GLU A 255 7.47 19.59 5.91
N VAL A 256 6.93 18.60 5.20
CA VAL A 256 7.27 17.17 5.35
C VAL A 256 8.51 16.88 4.51
N LEU A 257 9.64 16.58 5.16
CA LEU A 257 10.89 16.30 4.46
C LEU A 257 11.11 14.80 4.21
N ARG A 258 10.56 13.95 5.08
CA ARG A 258 10.54 12.49 4.89
C ARG A 258 9.46 11.83 5.73
N THR A 259 9.18 10.58 5.38
CA THR A 259 8.24 9.73 6.08
C THR A 259 8.96 8.46 6.55
N VAL A 260 8.74 8.04 7.79
CA VAL A 260 9.34 6.82 8.38
C VAL A 260 8.27 5.96 9.05
N PRO A 261 8.44 4.63 9.13
CA PRO A 261 7.44 3.76 9.76
C PRO A 261 7.19 4.13 11.23
N ARG A 262 5.94 3.97 11.66
CA ARG A 262 5.54 3.95 13.07
C ARG A 262 5.02 2.56 13.39
N ASP A 263 5.57 1.97 14.43
CA ASP A 263 5.28 0.57 14.75
C ASP A 263 3.80 0.35 15.08
N ASN A 264 3.19 -0.65 14.42
CA ASN A 264 1.86 -1.14 14.70
C ASN A 264 1.70 -2.59 14.22
N GLU A 265 1.75 -3.54 15.15
CA GLU A 265 1.68 -4.99 14.89
C GLU A 265 0.40 -5.43 14.16
N SER A 266 -0.73 -4.73 14.35
CA SER A 266 -1.99 -5.12 13.71
C SER A 266 -2.11 -4.63 12.26
N ILE A 267 -1.29 -3.66 11.84
CA ILE A 267 -1.36 -3.04 10.51
C ILE A 267 -0.08 -3.31 9.74
N ASN A 268 0.97 -2.51 9.98
CA ASN A 268 2.17 -2.46 9.14
C ASN A 268 3.44 -2.99 9.83
N GLU A 269 3.34 -3.53 11.04
CA GLU A 269 4.46 -3.95 11.90
C GLU A 269 5.43 -2.82 12.13
N CYS A 270 6.49 -2.72 11.33
CA CYS A 270 7.49 -1.65 11.33
C CYS A 270 7.89 -1.26 9.90
N TRP A 271 7.04 -1.59 8.92
CA TRP A 271 7.29 -1.43 7.49
C TRP A 271 6.39 -0.36 6.89
N LEU A 272 6.82 0.21 5.76
CA LEU A 272 6.00 1.03 4.88
C LEU A 272 6.10 0.53 3.45
N SER A 273 5.05 0.74 2.66
CA SER A 273 5.20 0.73 1.21
C SER A 273 6.06 1.90 0.77
N ASP A 274 6.77 1.76 -0.34
CA ASP A 274 7.56 2.85 -0.90
C ASP A 274 6.65 4.00 -1.36
N ARG A 275 5.41 3.72 -1.77
CA ARG A 275 4.42 4.77 -2.03
C ARG A 275 4.16 5.62 -0.79
N ASP A 276 3.92 5.02 0.38
CA ASP A 276 3.68 5.78 1.63
C ASP A 276 4.94 6.52 2.11
N ARG A 277 6.13 5.94 1.86
CA ARG A 277 7.41 6.52 2.26
C ARG A 277 7.76 7.78 1.47
N TYR A 278 7.55 7.76 0.15
CA TYR A 278 8.06 8.78 -0.76
C TYR A 278 6.97 9.68 -1.37
N SER A 279 5.69 9.45 -1.09
CA SER A 279 4.59 10.28 -1.61
C SER A 279 4.66 11.74 -1.19
N HIS A 280 5.37 12.07 -0.10
CA HIS A 280 5.55 13.45 0.37
C HIS A 280 6.11 14.38 -0.73
N GLN A 281 6.88 13.87 -1.70
CA GLN A 281 7.32 14.67 -2.84
C GLN A 281 6.16 15.23 -3.67
N GLY A 282 5.05 14.48 -3.78
CA GLY A 282 3.86 14.92 -4.50
C GLY A 282 3.12 16.09 -3.81
N LEU A 283 3.32 16.31 -2.50
CA LEU A 283 2.71 17.42 -1.77
C LEU A 283 3.16 18.79 -2.30
N TYR A 284 4.39 18.85 -2.81
CA TYR A 284 5.09 20.07 -3.23
C TYR A 284 5.26 20.15 -4.75
N ALA A 285 4.36 19.50 -5.50
CA ALA A 285 4.37 19.54 -6.96
C ALA A 285 4.06 20.94 -7.51
N ASP A 286 4.60 21.26 -8.69
CA ASP A 286 4.48 22.59 -9.30
C ASP A 286 3.03 23.01 -9.62
N ASP A 287 2.13 22.04 -9.85
CA ASP A 287 0.71 22.29 -10.17
C ASP A 287 -0.22 22.24 -8.94
N ARG A 288 0.37 22.31 -7.73
CA ARG A 288 -0.36 22.47 -6.47
C ARG A 288 -1.19 23.74 -6.48
N LEU A 289 -2.46 23.63 -6.08
CA LEU A 289 -3.35 24.80 -6.09
C LEU A 289 -3.21 25.61 -4.80
N HIS A 290 -2.88 26.90 -4.95
CA HIS A 290 -2.67 27.81 -3.81
C HIS A 290 -3.85 28.77 -3.57
N VAL A 291 -4.65 29.07 -4.58
CA VAL A 291 -5.71 30.09 -4.53
C VAL A 291 -6.97 29.58 -5.22
N PRO A 292 -8.17 30.01 -4.79
CA PRO A 292 -9.41 29.73 -5.51
C PRO A 292 -9.41 30.33 -6.92
N MET A 293 -10.04 29.61 -7.85
CA MET A 293 -10.12 30.02 -9.25
C MET A 293 -11.56 29.95 -9.76
N VAL A 294 -11.97 30.92 -10.57
CA VAL A 294 -13.27 30.94 -11.26
C VAL A 294 -13.05 31.21 -12.74
N LYS A 295 -13.74 30.47 -13.59
CA LYS A 295 -13.75 30.67 -15.03
C LYS A 295 -14.80 31.72 -15.39
N ARG A 296 -14.40 32.77 -16.11
CA ARG A 296 -15.28 33.80 -16.66
C ARG A 296 -14.93 34.02 -18.12
N ASP A 297 -15.94 34.01 -18.99
CA ASP A 297 -15.78 34.17 -20.43
C ASP A 297 -14.73 33.21 -21.03
N GLY A 298 -14.68 31.97 -20.51
CA GLY A 298 -13.72 30.94 -20.93
C GLY A 298 -12.28 31.11 -20.40
N THR A 299 -12.02 32.13 -19.59
CA THR A 299 -10.69 32.41 -19.02
C THR A 299 -10.65 32.24 -17.51
N TRP A 300 -9.53 31.72 -17.00
CA TRP A 300 -9.34 31.46 -15.58
C TRP A 300 -8.87 32.71 -14.84
N HIS A 301 -9.54 33.02 -13.73
CA HIS A 301 -9.16 34.10 -12.83
C HIS A 301 -8.90 33.55 -11.43
N GLU A 302 -7.75 33.87 -10.86
CA GLU A 302 -7.49 33.72 -9.43
C GLU A 302 -8.32 34.76 -8.66
N VAL A 303 -9.06 34.31 -7.65
CA VAL A 303 -10.00 35.17 -6.92
C VAL A 303 -9.88 34.95 -5.41
N GLN A 304 -10.48 35.86 -4.65
CA GLN A 304 -10.61 35.71 -3.20
C GLN A 304 -11.69 34.67 -2.85
N TRP A 305 -11.61 34.12 -1.64
CA TRP A 305 -12.51 33.06 -1.17
C TRP A 305 -13.99 33.44 -1.19
N ASP A 306 -14.34 34.67 -0.84
CA ASP A 306 -15.72 35.18 -0.88
C ASP A 306 -16.32 35.10 -2.29
N VAL A 307 -15.54 35.51 -3.30
CA VAL A 307 -15.95 35.45 -4.71
C VAL A 307 -16.09 34.00 -5.19
N ALA A 308 -15.14 33.13 -4.84
CA ALA A 308 -15.18 31.72 -5.25
C ALA A 308 -16.32 30.94 -4.56
N LEU A 309 -16.51 31.15 -3.26
CA LEU A 309 -17.61 30.54 -2.50
C LEU A 309 -18.96 31.01 -3.03
N LYS A 310 -19.10 32.31 -3.32
CA LYS A 310 -20.33 32.82 -3.94
C LYS A 310 -20.58 32.17 -5.30
N ALA A 311 -19.56 32.08 -6.16
CA ALA A 311 -19.70 31.43 -7.46
C ALA A 311 -20.10 29.96 -7.34
N ALA A 312 -19.49 29.22 -6.39
CA ALA A 312 -19.87 27.84 -6.10
C ALA A 312 -21.31 27.73 -5.59
N VAL A 313 -21.71 28.55 -4.61
CA VAL A 313 -23.06 28.54 -4.02
C VAL A 313 -24.12 28.90 -5.08
N ASP A 314 -23.87 29.92 -5.90
CA ASP A 314 -24.79 30.32 -6.97
C ASP A 314 -24.94 29.18 -7.98
N ALA A 315 -23.83 28.57 -8.43
CA ALA A 315 -23.85 27.41 -9.33
C ALA A 315 -24.63 26.21 -8.78
N LEU A 316 -24.37 25.84 -7.51
CA LEU A 316 -25.06 24.72 -6.86
C LEU A 316 -26.57 25.00 -6.67
N ARG A 317 -26.94 26.26 -6.42
CA ARG A 317 -28.34 26.67 -6.27
C ARG A 317 -29.08 26.66 -7.60
N GLU A 318 -28.43 27.08 -8.68
CA GLU A 318 -29.01 27.10 -10.03
C GLU A 318 -29.25 25.69 -10.58
N ALA A 319 -28.34 24.75 -10.33
CA ALA A 319 -28.46 23.36 -10.77
C ALA A 319 -29.62 22.59 -10.10
N GLY A 320 -30.00 22.97 -8.88
CA GLY A 320 -31.08 22.31 -8.14
C GLY A 320 -30.76 20.84 -7.82
N GLN A 321 -31.67 19.94 -8.17
CA GLN A 321 -31.57 18.50 -7.83
C GLN A 321 -30.78 17.67 -8.84
N ASP A 322 -30.58 18.17 -10.07
CA ASP A 322 -29.90 17.45 -11.15
C ASP A 322 -28.38 17.66 -11.10
N ILE A 323 -27.80 17.31 -9.96
CA ILE A 323 -26.37 17.49 -9.68
C ILE A 323 -25.71 16.18 -9.25
N GLY A 324 -24.63 15.81 -9.93
CA GLY A 324 -23.83 14.62 -9.61
C GLY A 324 -22.64 14.92 -8.71
N PHE A 325 -22.52 14.22 -7.58
CA PHE A 325 -21.36 14.29 -6.69
C PHE A 325 -20.42 13.11 -6.96
N LEU A 326 -19.27 13.39 -7.58
CA LEU A 326 -18.23 12.41 -7.86
C LEU A 326 -17.10 12.62 -6.85
N VAL A 327 -16.99 11.69 -5.91
CA VAL A 327 -16.13 11.81 -4.73
C VAL A 327 -14.92 10.90 -4.86
N SER A 328 -13.73 11.42 -4.57
CA SER A 328 -12.51 10.63 -4.53
C SER A 328 -12.58 9.59 -3.39
N PRO A 329 -12.24 8.32 -3.63
CA PRO A 329 -12.31 7.27 -2.61
C PRO A 329 -11.20 7.40 -1.54
N PHE A 330 -10.40 8.46 -1.60
CA PHE A 330 -9.36 8.85 -0.64
C PHE A 330 -9.85 9.94 0.34
N THR A 331 -11.08 10.43 0.18
CA THR A 331 -11.70 11.46 1.02
C THR A 331 -11.90 10.97 2.46
N SER A 332 -11.70 11.83 3.46
CA SER A 332 -11.88 11.46 4.87
C SER A 332 -13.33 11.15 5.24
N ASN A 333 -13.55 10.47 6.37
CA ASN A 333 -14.89 10.19 6.88
C ASN A 333 -15.68 11.49 7.11
N GLU A 334 -15.02 12.51 7.69
CA GLU A 334 -15.64 13.80 8.00
C GLU A 334 -16.09 14.55 6.74
N GLU A 335 -15.23 14.60 5.72
CA GLU A 335 -15.53 15.30 4.47
C GLU A 335 -16.55 14.53 3.63
N GLY A 336 -16.51 13.20 3.65
CA GLY A 336 -17.52 12.33 3.03
C GLY A 336 -18.92 12.55 3.62
N ASP A 337 -19.04 12.61 4.95
CA ASP A 337 -20.32 12.89 5.60
C ASP A 337 -20.87 14.28 5.25
N LEU A 338 -20.02 15.30 5.18
CA LEU A 338 -20.43 16.64 4.76
C LEU A 338 -20.88 16.69 3.29
N LEU A 339 -20.22 15.96 2.39
CA LEU A 339 -20.65 15.85 1.00
C LEU A 339 -22.02 15.17 0.89
N ARG A 340 -22.27 14.12 1.67
CA ARG A 340 -23.59 13.48 1.76
C ARG A 340 -24.65 14.45 2.29
N ARG A 341 -24.35 15.22 3.36
CA ARG A 341 -25.26 16.27 3.87
C ARG A 341 -25.58 17.31 2.80
N LEU A 342 -24.56 17.76 2.06
CA LEU A 342 -24.70 18.75 0.98
C LEU A 342 -25.57 18.21 -0.16
N ALA A 343 -25.29 17.00 -0.67
CA ALA A 343 -26.07 16.36 -1.71
C ALA A 343 -27.55 16.22 -1.30
N LYS A 344 -27.80 15.69 -0.09
CA LYS A 344 -29.15 15.56 0.47
C LYS A 344 -29.84 16.91 0.64
N GLY A 345 -29.13 17.95 1.10
CA GLY A 345 -29.66 19.29 1.29
C GLY A 345 -30.05 20.00 -0.01
N LEU A 346 -29.36 19.70 -1.10
CA LEU A 346 -29.72 20.15 -2.46
C LEU A 346 -30.81 19.28 -3.10
N GLY A 347 -31.22 18.19 -2.43
CA GLY A 347 -32.21 17.24 -2.95
C GLY A 347 -31.68 16.31 -4.04
N SER A 348 -30.36 16.20 -4.20
CA SER A 348 -29.75 15.23 -5.11
C SER A 348 -29.54 13.89 -4.41
N ALA A 349 -29.95 12.81 -5.10
CA ALA A 349 -29.63 11.43 -4.73
C ALA A 349 -28.34 10.92 -5.40
N HIS A 350 -27.71 11.74 -6.24
CA HIS A 350 -26.58 11.37 -7.08
C HIS A 350 -25.24 11.66 -6.38
N ILE A 351 -24.79 10.75 -5.52
CA ILE A 351 -23.46 10.81 -4.89
C ILE A 351 -22.80 9.45 -4.93
N ASP A 352 -21.55 9.38 -5.34
CA ASP A 352 -20.82 8.11 -5.37
C ASP A 352 -19.31 8.34 -5.30
N HIS A 353 -18.62 7.43 -4.60
CA HIS A 353 -17.15 7.40 -4.53
C HIS A 353 -16.53 6.30 -5.40
N ARG A 354 -17.34 5.42 -6.00
CA ARG A 354 -16.90 4.23 -6.74
C ARG A 354 -16.55 4.55 -8.20
N LEU A 355 -15.66 5.53 -8.40
CA LEU A 355 -15.34 6.11 -9.72
C LEU A 355 -14.71 5.11 -10.71
N ARG A 356 -14.05 4.06 -10.19
CA ARG A 356 -13.38 3.01 -10.98
C ARG A 356 -14.20 1.73 -11.13
N THR A 357 -15.39 1.67 -10.56
CA THR A 357 -16.27 0.51 -10.71
C THR A 357 -16.93 0.51 -12.08
N VAL A 358 -16.93 -0.64 -12.75
CA VAL A 358 -17.57 -0.83 -14.05
C VAL A 358 -18.94 -1.49 -13.89
N ASP A 359 -18.99 -2.60 -13.15
CA ASP A 359 -20.21 -3.37 -12.94
C ASP A 359 -20.83 -3.01 -11.59
N PHE A 360 -22.07 -2.49 -11.64
CA PHE A 360 -22.86 -2.08 -10.48
C PHE A 360 -24.06 -2.99 -10.21
N ALA A 361 -24.18 -4.13 -10.90
CA ALA A 361 -25.36 -4.98 -10.81
C ALA A 361 -25.63 -5.49 -9.38
N ASP A 362 -24.59 -5.75 -8.59
CA ASP A 362 -24.65 -6.14 -7.18
C ASP A 362 -24.52 -4.94 -6.21
N ALA A 363 -24.62 -3.70 -6.72
CA ALA A 363 -24.39 -2.46 -5.97
C ALA A 363 -23.14 -2.56 -5.08
N PRO A 364 -21.95 -2.81 -5.65
CA PRO A 364 -20.79 -3.26 -4.89
C PRO A 364 -20.34 -2.22 -3.87
N VAL A 365 -20.13 -2.65 -2.63
CA VAL A 365 -19.71 -1.81 -1.50
C VAL A 365 -18.46 -2.40 -0.86
N ALA A 366 -17.51 -1.54 -0.50
CA ALA A 366 -16.34 -1.94 0.26
C ALA A 366 -16.76 -2.36 1.67
N ARG A 367 -16.19 -3.46 2.17
CA ARG A 367 -16.52 -4.05 3.47
C ARG A 367 -15.25 -4.38 4.23
N THR A 368 -15.40 -4.52 5.56
CA THR A 368 -14.35 -5.06 6.40
C THR A 368 -13.94 -6.46 5.95
N PHE A 369 -12.64 -6.75 5.97
CA PHE A 369 -12.08 -8.05 5.65
C PHE A 369 -12.65 -9.16 6.53
N GLY A 370 -12.92 -10.32 5.91
CA GLY A 370 -13.31 -11.53 6.63
C GLY A 370 -12.16 -12.14 7.44
N THR A 371 -10.91 -11.97 6.98
CA THR A 371 -9.69 -12.33 7.71
C THR A 371 -8.87 -11.07 7.97
N PRO A 372 -8.66 -10.66 9.24
CA PRO A 372 -7.89 -9.46 9.57
C PRO A 372 -6.47 -9.48 9.03
N VAL A 373 -5.90 -8.31 8.70
CA VAL A 373 -4.53 -8.20 8.15
C VAL A 373 -3.49 -8.87 9.07
N ALA A 374 -3.64 -8.71 10.39
CA ALA A 374 -2.75 -9.28 11.39
C ALA A 374 -2.73 -10.83 11.45
N GLU A 375 -3.72 -11.49 10.85
CA GLU A 375 -3.85 -12.95 10.82
C GLU A 375 -3.43 -13.56 9.47
N MET A 376 -3.09 -12.70 8.50
CA MET A 376 -2.76 -13.13 7.14
C MET A 376 -1.44 -13.89 7.04
N ASP A 377 -0.54 -13.79 8.02
CA ASP A 377 0.71 -14.54 8.10
C ASP A 377 0.53 -15.97 8.66
N LYS A 378 -0.67 -16.30 9.15
CA LYS A 378 -1.03 -17.61 9.73
C LYS A 378 -1.92 -18.46 8.84
N VAL A 379 -2.40 -17.93 7.71
CA VAL A 379 -3.28 -18.68 6.79
C VAL A 379 -2.52 -19.89 6.22
N GLY A 380 -3.19 -21.04 6.12
CA GLY A 380 -2.65 -22.26 5.52
C GLY A 380 -2.89 -22.35 4.01
N ALA A 381 -3.86 -21.60 3.48
CA ALA A 381 -4.10 -21.51 2.05
C ALA A 381 -4.72 -20.15 1.67
N ALA A 382 -4.46 -19.71 0.43
CA ALA A 382 -5.14 -18.55 -0.13
C ALA A 382 -5.44 -18.71 -1.62
N LEU A 383 -6.51 -18.05 -2.08
CA LEU A 383 -6.84 -17.92 -3.50
C LEU A 383 -6.86 -16.44 -3.87
N LEU A 384 -6.00 -16.04 -4.79
CA LEU A 384 -5.95 -14.69 -5.35
C LEU A 384 -6.82 -14.65 -6.62
N VAL A 385 -7.87 -13.84 -6.64
CA VAL A 385 -8.77 -13.66 -7.78
C VAL A 385 -8.53 -12.28 -8.39
N GLY A 386 -7.86 -12.24 -9.54
CA GLY A 386 -7.54 -11.00 -10.26
C GLY A 386 -6.78 -9.98 -9.43
N SER A 387 -5.81 -10.43 -8.62
CA SER A 387 -5.06 -9.56 -7.70
C SER A 387 -3.57 -9.52 -7.99
N ASN A 388 -3.02 -8.31 -8.05
CA ASN A 388 -1.60 -8.01 -7.92
C ASN A 388 -1.34 -7.42 -6.52
N LEU A 389 -1.27 -8.27 -5.50
CA LEU A 389 -1.14 -7.82 -4.11
C LEU A 389 0.09 -6.95 -3.87
N ARG A 390 1.19 -7.22 -4.58
CA ARG A 390 2.40 -6.39 -4.51
C ARG A 390 2.15 -4.94 -4.91
N HIS A 391 1.24 -4.68 -5.84
CA HIS A 391 0.95 -3.30 -6.27
C HIS A 391 -0.28 -2.71 -5.56
N GLU A 392 -1.28 -3.56 -5.29
CA GLU A 392 -2.55 -3.16 -4.68
C GLU A 392 -2.38 -2.84 -3.19
N MET A 393 -1.79 -3.74 -2.40
CA MET A 393 -1.56 -3.61 -0.96
C MET A 393 -0.25 -4.32 -0.55
N PRO A 394 0.93 -3.73 -0.80
CA PRO A 394 2.25 -4.35 -0.60
C PRO A 394 2.44 -5.07 0.73
N LEU A 395 2.01 -4.44 1.83
CA LEU A 395 2.21 -4.99 3.17
C LEU A 395 1.27 -6.17 3.47
N LEU A 396 0.10 -6.24 2.82
CA LEU A 396 -0.74 -7.45 2.84
C LEU A 396 -0.06 -8.58 2.07
N GLY A 397 0.53 -8.28 0.91
CA GLY A 397 1.36 -9.21 0.15
C GLY A 397 2.54 -9.74 0.97
N HIS A 398 3.19 -8.88 1.76
CA HIS A 398 4.23 -9.27 2.70
C HIS A 398 3.73 -10.26 3.78
N ARG A 399 2.55 -10.04 4.37
CA ARG A 399 1.97 -10.99 5.34
C ARG A 399 1.73 -12.36 4.71
N LEU A 400 1.12 -12.38 3.53
CA LEU A 400 0.87 -13.62 2.81
C LEU A 400 2.18 -14.33 2.41
N ARG A 401 3.23 -13.58 2.08
CA ARG A 401 4.58 -14.13 1.90
C ARG A 401 5.07 -14.84 3.15
N GLN A 402 4.89 -14.27 4.35
CA GLN A 402 5.27 -14.95 5.58
C GLN A 402 4.49 -16.26 5.76
N ALA A 403 3.19 -16.28 5.45
CA ALA A 403 2.41 -17.51 5.46
C ALA A 403 2.99 -18.57 4.50
N VAL A 404 3.38 -18.19 3.28
CA VAL A 404 4.03 -19.12 2.32
C VAL A 404 5.36 -19.65 2.86
N ARG A 405 6.16 -18.80 3.52
CA ARG A 405 7.39 -19.25 4.21
C ARG A 405 7.11 -20.24 5.34
N HIS A 406 5.90 -20.20 5.92
CA HIS A 406 5.41 -21.16 6.90
C HIS A 406 4.63 -22.35 6.28
N GLY A 407 4.63 -22.47 4.94
CA GLY A 407 4.06 -23.62 4.22
C GLY A 407 2.66 -23.41 3.64
N ALA A 408 2.14 -22.18 3.62
CA ALA A 408 0.84 -21.90 3.02
C ALA A 408 0.80 -22.18 1.51
N ALA A 409 -0.30 -22.76 1.04
CA ALA A 409 -0.55 -22.99 -0.38
C ALA A 409 -1.35 -21.84 -0.99
N VAL A 410 -0.71 -21.03 -1.86
CA VAL A 410 -1.37 -19.90 -2.52
C VAL A 410 -1.64 -20.22 -3.98
N HIS A 411 -2.91 -20.18 -4.38
CA HIS A 411 -3.34 -20.29 -5.77
C HIS A 411 -3.71 -18.91 -6.32
N ALA A 412 -3.54 -18.70 -7.62
CA ALA A 412 -3.97 -17.46 -8.29
C ALA A 412 -4.76 -17.76 -9.56
N VAL A 413 -5.82 -17.00 -9.80
CA VAL A 413 -6.59 -16.98 -11.04
C VAL A 413 -6.76 -15.53 -11.47
N GLY A 414 -6.33 -15.17 -12.68
CA GLY A 414 -6.30 -13.77 -13.11
C GLY A 414 -6.04 -13.59 -14.59
N SER A 415 -5.93 -12.33 -15.01
CA SER A 415 -5.66 -11.97 -16.41
C SER A 415 -4.23 -11.57 -16.71
N LEU A 416 -3.34 -11.67 -15.72
CA LEU A 416 -1.91 -11.48 -15.87
C LEU A 416 -1.19 -12.53 -15.04
N LYS A 417 -0.07 -13.03 -15.57
CA LYS A 417 0.90 -13.76 -14.76
C LYS A 417 1.67 -12.75 -13.93
N ILE A 418 1.59 -12.87 -12.61
CA ILE A 418 2.14 -11.87 -11.68
C ILE A 418 3.17 -12.55 -10.77
N ASP A 419 4.39 -12.02 -10.75
CA ASP A 419 5.36 -12.38 -9.73
C ASP A 419 4.97 -11.75 -8.39
N GLN A 420 4.28 -12.53 -7.55
CA GLN A 420 3.86 -12.12 -6.21
C GLN A 420 5.03 -12.04 -5.21
N GLY A 421 6.27 -12.30 -5.62
CA GLY A 421 7.42 -12.32 -4.73
C GLY A 421 7.48 -13.58 -3.88
N TYR A 422 6.72 -14.63 -4.23
CA TYR A 422 6.74 -15.96 -3.63
C TYR A 422 6.17 -17.00 -4.61
N ALA A 423 6.47 -18.28 -4.37
CA ALA A 423 5.99 -19.37 -5.22
C ALA A 423 4.48 -19.61 -5.03
N LEU A 424 3.76 -19.72 -6.14
CA LEU A 424 2.36 -20.12 -6.16
C LEU A 424 2.24 -21.65 -6.25
N ALA A 425 1.28 -22.22 -5.54
CA ALA A 425 0.91 -23.63 -5.60
C ALA A 425 0.18 -23.98 -6.91
N GLY A 426 -0.52 -23.01 -7.51
CA GLY A 426 -1.12 -23.11 -8.83
C GLY A 426 -1.49 -21.74 -9.39
N GLU A 427 -1.43 -21.60 -10.71
CA GLU A 427 -1.72 -20.35 -11.41
C GLU A 427 -2.58 -20.64 -12.64
N THR A 428 -3.65 -19.87 -12.82
CA THR A 428 -4.50 -19.88 -14.01
C THR A 428 -4.58 -18.47 -14.59
N THR A 429 -3.91 -18.26 -15.71
CA THR A 429 -3.85 -16.95 -16.40
C THR A 429 -4.65 -17.01 -17.69
N VAL A 430 -5.71 -16.21 -17.79
CA VAL A 430 -6.63 -16.18 -18.93
C VAL A 430 -6.98 -14.76 -19.35
N ALA A 431 -7.25 -14.53 -20.64
CA ALA A 431 -7.70 -13.23 -21.11
C ALA A 431 -8.97 -12.77 -20.36
N PRO A 432 -9.20 -11.45 -20.17
CA PRO A 432 -10.32 -10.95 -19.36
C PRO A 432 -11.68 -11.57 -19.69
N GLN A 433 -12.00 -11.74 -20.97
CA GLN A 433 -13.25 -12.36 -21.44
C GLN A 433 -13.46 -13.82 -20.99
N HIS A 434 -12.43 -14.48 -20.47
CA HIS A 434 -12.47 -15.86 -19.98
C HIS A 434 -12.30 -15.95 -18.45
N LEU A 435 -11.98 -14.85 -17.77
CA LEU A 435 -11.80 -14.82 -16.32
C LEU A 435 -13.07 -15.24 -15.55
N PRO A 436 -14.29 -14.80 -15.92
CA PRO A 436 -15.52 -15.29 -15.27
C PRO A 436 -15.65 -16.81 -15.33
N GLN A 437 -15.34 -17.42 -16.47
CA GLN A 437 -15.42 -18.87 -16.63
C GLN A 437 -14.40 -19.60 -15.75
N ALA A 438 -13.18 -19.08 -15.63
CA ALA A 438 -12.14 -19.68 -14.79
C ALA A 438 -12.52 -19.66 -13.29
N VAL A 439 -13.08 -18.55 -12.80
CA VAL A 439 -13.54 -18.47 -11.40
C VAL A 439 -14.78 -19.35 -11.16
N LEU A 440 -15.70 -19.41 -12.14
CA LEU A 440 -16.86 -20.30 -12.08
C LEU A 440 -16.45 -21.79 -12.06
N ALA A 441 -15.35 -22.18 -12.69
CA ALA A 441 -14.83 -23.54 -12.61
C ALA A 441 -14.41 -23.90 -11.16
N ILE A 442 -13.80 -22.95 -10.42
CA ILE A 442 -13.48 -23.13 -9.00
C ILE A 442 -14.77 -23.22 -8.17
N ALA A 443 -15.76 -22.36 -8.44
CA ALA A 443 -17.07 -22.44 -7.79
C ALA A 443 -17.81 -23.77 -8.11
N LYS A 444 -17.62 -24.34 -9.31
CA LYS A 444 -18.13 -25.67 -9.66
C LYS A 444 -17.46 -26.76 -8.83
N ALA A 445 -16.14 -26.71 -8.65
CA ALA A 445 -15.42 -27.62 -7.76
C ALA A 445 -15.94 -27.51 -6.32
N ALA A 446 -16.18 -26.29 -5.85
CA ALA A 446 -16.74 -26.02 -4.52
C ALA A 446 -18.14 -26.65 -4.36
N ALA A 447 -19.03 -26.45 -5.33
CA ALA A 447 -20.38 -27.01 -5.32
C ALA A 447 -20.42 -28.54 -5.38
N ALA A 448 -19.42 -29.18 -5.98
CA ALA A 448 -19.31 -30.63 -6.04
C ALA A 448 -18.79 -31.25 -4.73
N LYS A 449 -18.07 -30.48 -3.91
CA LYS A 449 -17.34 -30.97 -2.72
C LYS A 449 -17.87 -30.41 -1.39
N SER A 450 -18.74 -29.40 -1.43
CA SER A 450 -19.36 -28.77 -0.26
C SER A 450 -20.86 -29.07 -0.19
N GLU A 451 -21.41 -29.06 1.03
CA GLU A 451 -22.86 -29.14 1.25
C GLU A 451 -23.58 -27.80 1.04
N LEU A 452 -22.82 -26.70 0.90
CA LEU A 452 -23.37 -25.37 0.69
C LEU A 452 -24.04 -25.25 -0.69
N LYS A 453 -25.33 -24.90 -0.70
CA LYS A 453 -26.07 -24.70 -1.95
C LYS A 453 -25.80 -23.30 -2.52
N PRO A 454 -25.42 -23.17 -3.81
CA PRO A 454 -25.29 -21.87 -4.45
C PRO A 454 -26.65 -21.19 -4.60
N SER A 455 -26.66 -19.86 -4.78
CA SER A 455 -27.88 -19.12 -5.14
C SER A 455 -28.48 -19.66 -6.45
N SER A 456 -29.78 -19.47 -6.68
CA SER A 456 -30.45 -20.02 -7.87
C SER A 456 -29.78 -19.60 -9.18
N ALA A 457 -29.42 -18.32 -9.30
CA ALA A 457 -28.74 -17.78 -10.48
C ALA A 457 -27.34 -18.37 -10.68
N LEU A 458 -26.58 -18.56 -9.59
CA LEU A 458 -25.27 -19.20 -9.67
C LEU A 458 -25.39 -20.69 -9.99
N ALA A 459 -26.35 -21.39 -9.38
CA ALA A 459 -26.63 -22.81 -9.61
C ALA A 459 -26.97 -23.11 -11.08
N GLU A 460 -27.79 -22.26 -11.70
CA GLU A 460 -28.15 -22.37 -13.12
C GLU A 460 -26.91 -22.35 -14.00
N VAL A 461 -26.03 -21.36 -13.81
CA VAL A 461 -24.78 -21.27 -14.58
C VAL A 461 -23.86 -22.45 -14.30
N LEU A 462 -23.67 -22.81 -13.02
CA LEU A 462 -22.80 -23.92 -12.62
C LEU A 462 -23.26 -25.27 -13.19
N SER A 463 -24.52 -25.42 -13.59
CA SER A 463 -25.00 -26.65 -14.26
C SER A 463 -24.31 -26.89 -15.61
N SER A 464 -23.88 -25.82 -16.28
CA SER A 464 -23.25 -25.83 -17.61
C SER A 464 -21.72 -25.64 -17.59
N VAL A 465 -21.16 -25.35 -16.40
CA VAL A 465 -19.72 -25.16 -16.20
C VAL A 465 -19.09 -26.48 -15.81
N GLU A 466 -18.00 -26.83 -16.48
CA GLU A 466 -17.11 -27.92 -16.07
C GLU A 466 -15.99 -27.39 -15.18
N SER A 467 -15.61 -28.17 -14.17
CA SER A 467 -14.40 -27.94 -13.39
C SER A 467 -13.21 -28.62 -14.07
N ASP A 468 -12.01 -28.11 -13.83
CA ASP A 468 -10.75 -28.75 -14.23
C ASP A 468 -9.87 -29.07 -13.01
N ALA A 469 -8.74 -29.73 -13.24
CA ALA A 469 -7.82 -30.15 -12.18
C ALA A 469 -7.20 -28.95 -11.42
N ALA A 470 -7.00 -27.81 -12.08
CA ALA A 470 -6.44 -26.62 -11.45
C ALA A 470 -7.47 -25.97 -10.51
N ALA A 471 -8.72 -25.89 -10.95
CA ALA A 471 -9.85 -25.42 -10.16
C ALA A 471 -10.12 -26.32 -8.94
N GLU A 472 -10.08 -27.64 -9.14
CA GLU A 472 -10.20 -28.61 -8.05
C GLU A 472 -9.07 -28.49 -7.03
N ALA A 473 -7.82 -28.31 -7.49
CA ALA A 473 -6.66 -28.15 -6.61
C ALA A 473 -6.75 -26.86 -5.79
N ALA A 474 -7.18 -25.75 -6.41
CA ALA A 474 -7.36 -24.48 -5.72
C ALA A 474 -8.41 -24.58 -4.61
N PHE A 475 -9.57 -25.17 -4.89
CA PHE A 475 -10.61 -25.37 -3.86
C PHE A 475 -10.15 -26.34 -2.76
N ASP A 476 -9.50 -27.44 -3.14
CA ASP A 476 -8.98 -28.43 -2.19
C ASP A 476 -7.96 -27.83 -1.21
N ALA A 477 -7.11 -26.92 -1.67
CA ALA A 477 -6.15 -26.23 -0.82
C ALA A 477 -6.86 -25.39 0.25
N LEU A 478 -7.88 -24.62 -0.16
CA LEU A 478 -8.69 -23.80 0.74
C LEU A 478 -9.43 -24.66 1.77
N SER A 479 -10.15 -25.70 1.32
CA SER A 479 -11.02 -26.50 2.19
C SER A 479 -10.27 -27.41 3.18
N LYS A 480 -8.98 -27.69 2.93
CA LYS A 480 -8.13 -28.53 3.81
C LYS A 480 -7.32 -27.71 4.81
N ALA A 481 -7.13 -26.41 4.57
CA ALA A 481 -6.38 -25.55 5.47
C ALA A 481 -7.20 -25.24 6.74
N SER A 482 -6.52 -25.13 7.88
CA SER A 482 -7.17 -24.74 9.15
C SER A 482 -7.69 -23.30 9.14
N GLN A 483 -7.05 -22.45 8.35
CA GLN A 483 -7.46 -21.07 8.10
C GLN A 483 -7.12 -20.76 6.64
N ALA A 484 -8.11 -20.30 5.89
CA ALA A 484 -7.97 -19.99 4.48
C ALA A 484 -8.57 -18.62 4.16
N VAL A 485 -8.15 -18.03 3.04
CA VAL A 485 -8.65 -16.73 2.60
C VAL A 485 -8.78 -16.67 1.08
N VAL A 486 -9.88 -16.11 0.58
CA VAL A 486 -10.04 -15.69 -0.80
C VAL A 486 -9.80 -14.19 -0.86
N VAL A 487 -8.80 -13.76 -1.63
CA VAL A 487 -8.47 -12.36 -1.87
C VAL A 487 -9.01 -11.95 -3.24
N PHE A 488 -9.94 -11.02 -3.26
CA PHE A 488 -10.54 -10.48 -4.47
C PHE A 488 -9.91 -9.14 -4.82
N GLY A 489 -9.10 -9.12 -5.88
CA GLY A 489 -8.24 -7.99 -6.24
C GLY A 489 -8.88 -6.96 -7.16
N GLU A 490 -8.09 -5.93 -7.47
CA GLU A 490 -8.52 -4.78 -8.27
C GLU A 490 -9.00 -5.20 -9.67
N MET A 491 -8.26 -6.06 -10.39
CA MET A 491 -8.62 -6.46 -11.75
C MET A 491 -9.94 -7.24 -11.81
N ALA A 492 -10.28 -7.98 -10.74
CA ALA A 492 -11.56 -8.65 -10.62
C ALA A 492 -12.68 -7.66 -10.27
N ALA A 493 -12.41 -6.69 -9.38
CA ALA A 493 -13.36 -5.66 -8.97
C ALA A 493 -13.71 -4.66 -10.08
N THR A 494 -12.78 -4.37 -10.99
CA THR A 494 -13.00 -3.47 -12.14
C THR A 494 -13.46 -4.22 -13.40
N HIS A 495 -13.74 -5.52 -13.32
CA HIS A 495 -14.18 -6.31 -14.47
C HIS A 495 -15.61 -5.92 -14.91
N PRO A 496 -15.94 -5.95 -16.22
CA PRO A 496 -17.32 -5.73 -16.70
C PRO A 496 -18.37 -6.78 -16.26
N GLN A 497 -17.95 -7.81 -15.53
CA GLN A 497 -18.76 -8.91 -14.98
C GLN A 497 -18.31 -9.17 -13.53
N ALA A 498 -17.92 -8.12 -12.82
CA ALA A 498 -17.40 -8.22 -11.46
C ALA A 498 -18.43 -8.82 -10.50
N SER A 499 -19.73 -8.61 -10.72
CA SER A 499 -20.80 -9.20 -9.91
C SER A 499 -20.75 -10.74 -9.95
N TRP A 500 -20.49 -11.33 -11.14
CA TRP A 500 -20.33 -12.77 -11.29
C TRP A 500 -19.06 -13.30 -10.63
N LEU A 501 -17.94 -12.59 -10.83
CA LEU A 501 -16.67 -12.95 -10.19
C LEU A 501 -16.80 -12.90 -8.66
N ARG A 502 -17.43 -11.87 -8.13
CA ARG A 502 -17.64 -11.65 -6.69
C ARG A 502 -18.58 -12.71 -6.11
N ALA A 503 -19.70 -12.98 -6.77
CA ALA A 503 -20.64 -14.04 -6.34
C ALA A 503 -19.96 -15.41 -6.32
N ALA A 504 -19.20 -15.77 -7.36
CA ALA A 504 -18.47 -17.02 -7.42
C ALA A 504 -17.36 -17.11 -6.36
N ALA A 505 -16.56 -16.04 -6.18
CA ALA A 505 -15.48 -16.01 -5.20
C ALA A 505 -15.99 -16.03 -3.75
N ARG A 506 -17.10 -15.33 -3.44
CA ARG A 506 -17.77 -15.40 -2.14
C ARG A 506 -18.30 -16.81 -1.87
N TYR A 507 -18.96 -17.42 -2.85
CA TYR A 507 -19.44 -18.79 -2.72
C TYR A 507 -18.28 -19.79 -2.47
N VAL A 508 -17.15 -19.63 -3.18
CA VAL A 508 -15.94 -20.43 -2.94
C VAL A 508 -15.43 -20.24 -1.51
N ALA A 509 -15.36 -19.00 -1.02
CA ALA A 509 -14.93 -18.71 0.34
C ALA A 509 -15.85 -19.36 1.38
N GLU A 510 -17.17 -19.16 1.25
CA GLU A 510 -18.17 -19.74 2.16
C GLU A 510 -18.16 -21.27 2.14
N ALA A 511 -18.09 -21.87 0.95
CA ALA A 511 -18.04 -23.33 0.79
C ALA A 511 -16.80 -23.96 1.41
N ALA A 512 -15.67 -23.23 1.45
CA ALA A 512 -14.42 -23.63 2.08
C ALA A 512 -14.30 -23.16 3.55
N GLN A 513 -15.29 -22.45 4.09
CA GLN A 513 -15.21 -21.78 5.41
C GLN A 513 -13.99 -20.85 5.54
N ALA A 514 -13.59 -20.24 4.42
CA ALA A 514 -12.51 -19.28 4.32
C ALA A 514 -13.00 -17.84 4.52
N GLY A 515 -12.11 -16.94 4.96
CA GLY A 515 -12.40 -15.51 4.93
C GLY A 515 -12.45 -14.98 3.50
N PHE A 516 -13.28 -13.97 3.25
CA PHE A 516 -13.34 -13.25 1.97
C PHE A 516 -12.84 -11.81 2.17
N ASN A 517 -11.74 -11.48 1.51
CA ASN A 517 -11.08 -10.18 1.58
C ASN A 517 -11.10 -9.53 0.20
N GLU A 518 -12.00 -8.57 0.00
CA GLU A 518 -12.04 -7.78 -1.23
C GLU A 518 -11.24 -6.49 -1.07
N ILE A 519 -10.23 -6.29 -1.92
CA ILE A 519 -9.38 -5.10 -1.91
C ILE A 519 -10.23 -3.87 -2.31
N PRO A 520 -10.41 -2.88 -1.42
CA PRO A 520 -11.22 -1.72 -1.76
C PRO A 520 -10.54 -0.82 -2.79
N LEU A 521 -11.32 -0.19 -3.67
CA LEU A 521 -10.82 0.70 -4.72
C LEU A 521 -10.54 2.13 -4.21
N GLY A 522 -9.77 2.26 -3.13
CA GLY A 522 -9.28 3.54 -2.59
C GLY A 522 -9.10 3.51 -1.07
N ALA A 523 -8.32 4.45 -0.54
CA ALA A 523 -7.83 4.36 0.84
C ALA A 523 -8.91 4.41 1.92
N ASN A 524 -10.03 5.08 1.64
CA ASN A 524 -11.13 5.22 2.59
C ASN A 524 -12.45 4.65 2.10
N ALA A 525 -12.44 3.75 1.11
CA ALA A 525 -13.68 3.24 0.53
C ALA A 525 -14.60 2.55 1.57
N VAL A 526 -14.03 1.88 2.59
CA VAL A 526 -14.81 1.30 3.71
C VAL A 526 -15.48 2.40 4.54
N GLY A 527 -14.75 3.47 4.86
CA GLY A 527 -15.27 4.61 5.63
C GLY A 527 -16.35 5.38 4.88
N LEU A 528 -16.13 5.63 3.59
CA LEU A 528 -17.09 6.30 2.71
C LEU A 528 -18.35 5.48 2.47
N ALA A 529 -18.22 4.15 2.35
CA ALA A 529 -19.39 3.26 2.28
C ALA A 529 -20.21 3.28 3.58
N ARG A 530 -19.55 3.26 4.75
CA ARG A 530 -20.21 3.41 6.07
C ARG A 530 -20.79 4.81 6.29
N GLY A 531 -20.23 5.83 5.65
CA GLY A 531 -20.73 7.20 5.68
C GLY A 531 -21.86 7.47 4.68
N ASP A 532 -22.41 6.44 4.02
CA ASP A 532 -23.41 6.54 2.96
C ASP A 532 -23.02 7.52 1.83
N VAL A 533 -21.74 7.57 1.46
CA VAL A 533 -21.26 8.25 0.23
C VAL A 533 -21.50 7.33 -0.96
N LEU A 534 -22.77 7.01 -1.14
CA LEU A 534 -23.32 6.05 -2.10
C LEU A 534 -24.64 6.63 -2.63
N PRO A 535 -25.12 6.19 -3.82
CA PRO A 535 -26.34 6.73 -4.39
C PRO A 535 -27.52 6.57 -3.43
N GLY A 536 -28.27 7.65 -3.24
CA GLY A 536 -29.50 7.64 -2.46
C GLY A 536 -30.61 6.85 -3.18
N GLU A 537 -31.80 6.82 -2.59
CA GLU A 537 -32.96 6.18 -3.23
C GLU A 537 -33.25 6.82 -4.59
N GLY A 538 -33.25 6.01 -5.67
CA GLY A 538 -33.40 6.49 -7.04
C GLY A 538 -32.17 7.20 -7.63
N GLY A 539 -31.08 7.29 -6.87
CA GLY A 539 -29.82 7.89 -7.31
C GLY A 539 -29.07 7.04 -8.31
N LEU A 540 -28.52 7.69 -9.34
CA LEU A 540 -27.55 7.11 -10.27
C LEU A 540 -26.18 6.92 -9.59
N ASP A 541 -25.54 5.77 -9.84
CA ASP A 541 -24.14 5.50 -9.51
C ASP A 541 -23.15 6.31 -10.37
N ALA A 542 -21.86 6.27 -10.02
CA ALA A 542 -20.79 6.99 -10.74
C ALA A 542 -20.81 6.77 -12.25
N ARG A 543 -21.01 5.52 -12.70
CA ARG A 543 -21.02 5.19 -14.13
C ARG A 543 -22.30 5.69 -14.79
N ALA A 544 -23.44 5.50 -14.15
CA ALA A 544 -24.73 5.95 -14.64
C ALA A 544 -24.83 7.49 -14.70
N MET A 545 -24.27 8.21 -13.73
CA MET A 545 -24.16 9.67 -13.74
C MET A 545 -23.37 10.18 -14.95
N LEU A 546 -22.32 9.46 -15.38
CA LEU A 546 -21.52 9.87 -16.54
C LEU A 546 -22.17 9.46 -17.87
N ALA A 547 -22.81 8.30 -17.91
CA ALA A 547 -23.53 7.81 -19.10
C ALA A 547 -24.84 8.56 -19.36
N GLN A 548 -25.47 9.09 -18.32
CA GLN A 548 -26.63 9.97 -18.38
C GLN A 548 -26.23 11.32 -17.77
N PRO A 549 -25.58 12.21 -18.55
CA PRO A 549 -25.02 13.46 -18.02
C PRO A 549 -26.03 14.25 -17.18
N ARG A 550 -25.55 14.77 -16.05
CA ARG A 550 -26.29 15.69 -15.15
C ARG A 550 -26.08 17.13 -15.61
N ASP A 551 -26.99 18.03 -15.24
CA ASP A 551 -26.82 19.46 -15.52
C ASP A 551 -25.56 20.03 -14.84
N ALA A 552 -25.28 19.62 -13.60
CA ALA A 552 -24.09 20.05 -12.88
C ALA A 552 -23.35 18.90 -12.18
N TYR A 553 -22.07 19.15 -11.86
CA TYR A 553 -21.24 18.22 -11.10
C TYR A 553 -20.47 18.90 -9.97
N VAL A 554 -20.36 18.19 -8.85
CA VAL A 554 -19.34 18.42 -7.83
C VAL A 554 -18.26 17.36 -7.98
N LEU A 555 -17.04 17.79 -8.26
CA LEU A 555 -15.86 16.93 -8.24
C LEU A 555 -15.12 17.15 -6.93
N TYR A 556 -14.96 16.12 -6.10
CA TYR A 556 -14.29 16.26 -4.80
C TYR A 556 -13.03 15.40 -4.72
N GLY A 557 -11.86 16.03 -4.74
CA GLY A 557 -10.56 15.36 -4.64
C GLY A 557 -10.18 14.51 -5.86
N VAL A 558 -10.87 14.70 -6.99
CA VAL A 558 -10.71 13.92 -8.23
C VAL A 558 -9.62 14.52 -9.12
N ASP A 559 -8.67 13.71 -9.58
CA ASP A 559 -7.61 14.11 -10.50
C ASP A 559 -7.93 13.63 -11.93
N MET A 560 -8.45 14.57 -12.72
CA MET A 560 -8.92 14.32 -14.08
C MET A 560 -7.78 14.03 -15.06
N PRO A 561 -7.98 13.11 -16.02
CA PRO A 561 -9.12 12.20 -16.17
C PRO A 561 -8.92 10.84 -15.49
N TYR A 562 -7.83 10.66 -14.74
CA TYR A 562 -7.22 9.36 -14.44
C TYR A 562 -7.89 8.52 -13.34
N ASP A 563 -8.85 9.10 -12.61
CA ASP A 563 -9.51 8.45 -11.47
C ASP A 563 -10.77 7.66 -11.85
N PHE A 564 -11.15 7.63 -13.14
CA PHE A 564 -12.37 6.97 -13.61
C PHE A 564 -12.09 5.61 -14.24
N ALA A 565 -13.11 4.75 -14.29
CA ALA A 565 -13.04 3.52 -15.07
C ALA A 565 -12.98 3.81 -16.58
N ASP A 566 -13.79 4.79 -17.01
CA ASP A 566 -13.92 5.25 -18.40
C ASP A 566 -13.67 6.76 -18.47
N ASP A 567 -12.38 7.10 -18.55
CA ASP A 567 -11.87 8.46 -18.67
C ASP A 567 -12.49 9.24 -19.85
N ALA A 568 -12.82 8.54 -20.95
CA ALA A 568 -13.37 9.18 -22.15
C ALA A 568 -14.81 9.65 -21.91
N THR A 569 -15.65 8.76 -21.40
CA THR A 569 -17.03 9.08 -21.03
C THR A 569 -17.06 10.14 -19.91
N ALA A 570 -16.16 10.05 -18.93
CA ALA A 570 -16.04 11.05 -17.87
C ALA A 570 -15.74 12.45 -18.43
N MET A 571 -14.73 12.57 -19.29
CA MET A 571 -14.39 13.85 -19.93
C MET A 571 -15.52 14.40 -20.79
N GLN A 572 -16.17 13.54 -21.60
CA GLN A 572 -17.27 13.97 -22.47
C GLN A 572 -18.47 14.47 -21.65
N SER A 573 -18.83 13.76 -20.59
CA SER A 573 -19.96 14.10 -19.71
C SER A 573 -19.71 15.44 -19.01
N LEU A 574 -18.53 15.61 -18.42
CA LEU A 574 -18.16 16.81 -17.67
C LEU A 574 -17.95 18.04 -18.57
N LEU A 575 -17.46 17.88 -19.80
CA LEU A 575 -17.41 18.97 -20.79
C LEU A 575 -18.80 19.40 -21.28
N GLY A 576 -19.79 18.50 -21.20
CA GLY A 576 -21.17 18.76 -21.62
C GLY A 576 -22.06 19.31 -20.51
N ALA A 577 -21.59 19.32 -19.25
CA ALA A 577 -22.32 19.85 -18.12
C ALA A 577 -22.43 21.38 -18.20
N ASN A 578 -23.52 21.93 -17.67
CA ASN A 578 -23.74 23.38 -17.57
C ASN A 578 -22.81 24.02 -16.54
N THR A 579 -22.52 23.33 -15.43
CA THR A 579 -21.52 23.80 -14.46
C THR A 579 -20.81 22.67 -13.71
N VAL A 580 -19.51 22.83 -13.49
CA VAL A 580 -18.70 21.92 -12.68
C VAL A 580 -17.96 22.68 -11.58
N VAL A 581 -18.27 22.35 -10.31
CA VAL A 581 -17.58 22.86 -9.13
C VAL A 581 -16.58 21.81 -8.63
N ALA A 582 -15.29 22.11 -8.74
CA ALA A 582 -14.22 21.22 -8.34
C ALA A 582 -13.59 21.65 -7.01
N PHE A 583 -13.45 20.70 -6.09
CA PHE A 583 -12.63 20.81 -4.90
C PHE A 583 -11.38 19.99 -5.17
N SER A 584 -10.23 20.64 -5.32
CA SER A 584 -9.03 19.94 -5.74
C SER A 584 -7.77 20.47 -5.08
N ALA A 585 -6.86 19.53 -4.85
CA ALA A 585 -5.51 19.73 -4.38
C ALA A 585 -4.56 20.20 -5.50
N TYR A 586 -4.89 19.88 -6.75
CA TYR A 586 -4.08 20.18 -7.94
C TYR A 586 -4.97 20.68 -9.08
N ALA A 587 -4.45 21.55 -9.93
CA ALA A 587 -5.21 22.10 -11.06
C ALA A 587 -4.51 21.80 -12.39
N GLY A 588 -4.46 20.51 -12.75
CA GLY A 588 -3.97 20.04 -14.03
C GLY A 588 -4.85 20.50 -15.21
N ARG A 589 -4.33 20.34 -16.43
CA ARG A 589 -5.01 20.80 -17.66
C ARG A 589 -6.43 20.23 -17.80
N SER A 590 -6.60 18.91 -17.67
CA SER A 590 -7.89 18.27 -17.86
C SER A 590 -8.95 18.72 -16.85
N LEU A 591 -8.57 19.00 -15.60
CA LEU A 591 -9.49 19.56 -14.61
C LEU A 591 -9.90 21.00 -15.00
N ARG A 592 -8.95 21.82 -15.45
CA ARG A 592 -9.21 23.18 -15.92
C ARG A 592 -10.06 23.23 -17.19
N ASP A 593 -10.03 22.18 -18.01
CA ASP A 593 -10.86 22.09 -19.20
C ASP A 593 -12.34 21.90 -18.82
N VAL A 594 -12.63 21.09 -17.78
CA VAL A 594 -14.01 20.75 -17.37
C VAL A 594 -14.60 21.64 -16.28
N ALA A 595 -13.79 22.21 -15.38
CA ALA A 595 -14.28 22.96 -14.23
C ALA A 595 -14.65 24.42 -14.58
N ASP A 596 -15.57 24.98 -13.80
CA ASP A 596 -15.95 26.40 -13.82
C ASP A 596 -15.52 27.12 -12.53
N VAL A 597 -15.51 26.38 -11.41
CA VAL A 597 -15.00 26.85 -10.12
C VAL A 597 -14.02 25.81 -9.58
N ILE A 598 -12.84 26.22 -9.11
CA ILE A 598 -11.87 25.35 -8.44
C ILE A 598 -11.55 25.91 -7.06
N LEU A 599 -11.82 25.09 -6.03
CA LEU A 599 -11.60 25.40 -4.62
C LEU A 599 -10.40 24.59 -4.10
N PRO A 600 -9.33 25.23 -3.59
CA PRO A 600 -8.10 24.55 -3.19
C PRO A 600 -8.25 23.75 -1.90
N LEU A 601 -8.04 22.44 -2.02
CA LEU A 601 -8.02 21.49 -0.89
C LEU A 601 -6.62 21.33 -0.30
N ALA A 602 -6.56 21.38 1.03
CA ALA A 602 -5.44 20.82 1.78
C ALA A 602 -5.46 19.28 1.65
N LEU A 603 -4.28 18.66 1.58
CA LEU A 603 -4.14 17.20 1.53
C LEU A 603 -4.14 16.59 2.93
N LEU A 604 -4.28 15.26 3.00
CA LEU A 604 -4.38 14.51 4.26
C LEU A 604 -3.23 14.81 5.26
N PRO A 605 -1.95 14.92 4.86
CA PRO A 605 -0.88 15.38 5.77
C PRO A 605 -1.07 16.77 6.38
N GLU A 606 -1.91 17.61 5.78
CA GLU A 606 -2.12 19.03 6.12
C GLU A 606 -3.41 19.27 6.91
N ILE A 607 -4.19 18.22 7.21
CA ILE A 607 -5.49 18.31 7.88
C ILE A 607 -5.63 17.30 9.01
N ASP A 608 -6.54 17.59 9.94
CA ASP A 608 -7.07 16.57 10.85
C ASP A 608 -8.10 15.73 10.07
N ALA A 609 -8.00 14.40 10.12
CA ALA A 609 -8.85 13.49 9.38
C ALA A 609 -8.99 12.13 10.07
N THR A 610 -10.06 11.41 9.73
CA THR A 610 -10.22 9.97 10.04
C THR A 610 -10.42 9.20 8.74
N LEU A 611 -9.71 8.08 8.61
CA LEU A 611 -9.96 7.07 7.58
C LEU A 611 -10.26 5.74 8.24
N THR A 612 -11.10 4.93 7.60
CA THR A 612 -11.44 3.58 8.03
C THR A 612 -10.74 2.59 7.10
N ASN A 613 -9.84 1.79 7.67
CA ASN A 613 -9.05 0.83 6.90
C ASN A 613 -9.83 -0.46 6.55
N VAL A 614 -9.16 -1.38 5.86
CA VAL A 614 -9.71 -2.70 5.47
C VAL A 614 -10.20 -3.56 6.63
N ASP A 615 -9.65 -3.41 7.83
CA ASP A 615 -10.10 -4.14 9.03
C ASP A 615 -11.26 -3.42 9.73
N GLY A 616 -11.78 -2.34 9.15
CA GLY A 616 -12.85 -1.53 9.72
C GLY A 616 -12.39 -0.63 10.88
N ILE A 617 -11.08 -0.48 11.08
CA ILE A 617 -10.48 0.34 12.14
C ILE A 617 -10.45 1.80 11.70
N GLU A 618 -11.05 2.67 12.50
CA GLU A 618 -10.94 4.12 12.33
C GLU A 618 -9.58 4.61 12.83
N GLN A 619 -8.84 5.25 11.93
CA GLN A 619 -7.52 5.77 12.17
C GLN A 619 -7.55 7.29 12.04
N SER A 620 -7.46 7.97 13.18
CA SER A 620 -7.32 9.43 13.19
C SER A 620 -5.87 9.85 12.95
N GLN A 621 -5.72 10.88 12.13
CA GLN A 621 -4.47 11.60 11.93
C GLN A 621 -4.67 13.08 12.25
N PRO A 622 -3.79 13.68 13.07
CA PRO A 622 -3.72 15.13 13.19
C PRO A 622 -2.95 15.77 12.02
N ALA A 623 -3.20 17.05 11.75
CA ALA A 623 -2.42 17.80 10.76
C ALA A 623 -0.92 17.80 11.12
N GLY A 624 -0.09 17.24 10.24
CA GLY A 624 1.36 17.16 10.40
C GLY A 624 2.14 18.20 9.59
N ALA A 625 1.51 18.76 8.56
CA ALA A 625 2.06 19.71 7.60
C ALA A 625 1.20 20.98 7.50
N THR A 626 1.75 22.02 6.89
CA THR A 626 1.00 23.27 6.61
C THR A 626 0.43 23.25 5.20
N ALA A 627 -0.87 23.54 5.07
CA ALA A 627 -1.51 23.68 3.77
C ALA A 627 -0.91 24.84 2.95
N PRO A 628 -0.73 24.68 1.63
CA PRO A 628 -0.06 25.69 0.81
C PRO A 628 -0.96 26.89 0.52
N GLY A 629 -0.38 28.09 0.56
CA GLY A 629 -1.07 29.34 0.20
C GLY A 629 -2.37 29.55 0.97
N GLN A 630 -3.49 29.65 0.23
CA GLN A 630 -4.83 29.82 0.77
C GLN A 630 -5.63 28.52 0.84
N ALA A 631 -5.05 27.36 0.52
CA ALA A 631 -5.74 26.07 0.64
C ALA A 631 -6.32 25.87 2.05
N ARG A 632 -7.44 25.15 2.13
CA ARG A 632 -8.17 24.89 3.37
C ARG A 632 -8.51 23.41 3.49
N ALA A 633 -8.64 22.95 4.73
CA ALA A 633 -9.27 21.66 4.99
C ALA A 633 -10.68 21.68 4.38
N GLY A 634 -11.04 20.62 3.67
CA GLY A 634 -12.26 20.57 2.87
C GLY A 634 -13.51 20.72 3.72
N TRP A 635 -13.52 20.19 4.95
CA TRP A 635 -14.62 20.38 5.89
C TRP A 635 -14.95 21.86 6.16
N LYS A 636 -13.94 22.75 6.16
CA LYS A 636 -14.16 24.20 6.34
C LYS A 636 -14.84 24.83 5.13
N ILE A 637 -14.45 24.39 3.94
CA ILE A 637 -15.02 24.86 2.67
C ILE A 637 -16.47 24.37 2.56
N LEU A 638 -16.70 23.08 2.81
CA LEU A 638 -18.03 22.46 2.80
C LEU A 638 -18.95 23.09 3.85
N ARG A 639 -18.44 23.39 5.05
CA ARG A 639 -19.18 24.14 6.08
C ARG A 639 -19.61 25.52 5.60
N ALA A 640 -18.72 26.27 4.96
CA ALA A 640 -19.05 27.59 4.44
C ALA A 640 -20.15 27.51 3.37
N ILE A 641 -20.03 26.57 2.42
CA ILE A 641 -21.03 26.36 1.35
C ILE A 641 -22.37 25.90 1.93
N GLY A 642 -22.38 24.91 2.81
CA GLY A 642 -23.60 24.40 3.45
C GLY A 642 -24.32 25.47 4.29
N GLY A 643 -23.56 26.33 4.98
CA GLY A 643 -24.10 27.46 5.73
C GLY A 643 -24.75 28.52 4.84
N GLU A 644 -24.10 28.92 3.74
CA GLU A 644 -24.64 29.89 2.77
C GLU A 644 -25.86 29.34 2.00
N LEU A 645 -25.94 28.02 1.83
CA LEU A 645 -27.11 27.33 1.29
C LEU A 645 -28.21 27.07 2.34
N ALA A 646 -27.98 27.41 3.61
CA ALA A 646 -28.88 27.16 4.74
C ALA A 646 -29.29 25.68 4.87
N ILE A 647 -28.38 24.75 4.59
CA ILE A 647 -28.59 23.31 4.72
C ILE A 647 -28.39 22.88 6.18
N GLU A 648 -29.28 22.01 6.67
CA GLU A 648 -29.20 21.45 8.02
C GLU A 648 -27.92 20.61 8.22
N GLY A 649 -27.38 20.59 9.44
CA GLY A 649 -26.19 19.80 9.78
C GLY A 649 -24.86 20.47 9.44
N PHE A 650 -24.85 21.78 9.14
CA PHE A 650 -23.65 22.59 8.96
C PHE A 650 -23.43 23.65 10.06
N GLY A 651 -24.18 23.54 11.17
CA GLY A 651 -24.18 24.50 12.29
C GLY A 651 -23.07 24.31 13.34
N PHE A 652 -22.23 23.29 13.21
CA PHE A 652 -21.10 23.05 14.11
C PHE A 652 -20.04 24.16 14.00
N ASP A 653 -19.25 24.42 15.05
CA ASP A 653 -18.22 25.49 15.03
C ASP A 653 -16.78 24.99 14.86
N ASP A 654 -16.54 23.72 15.20
CA ASP A 654 -15.22 23.12 15.16
C ASP A 654 -15.28 21.66 14.67
N PHE A 655 -14.10 21.07 14.52
CA PHE A 655 -13.94 19.72 14.02
C PHE A 655 -14.48 18.65 14.97
N ALA A 656 -14.49 18.90 16.29
CA ALA A 656 -15.04 17.99 17.28
C ALA A 656 -16.58 17.96 17.20
N GLY A 657 -17.21 19.11 17.03
CA GLY A 657 -18.65 19.24 16.80
C GLY A 657 -19.09 18.51 15.54
N LEU A 658 -18.33 18.62 14.44
CA LEU A 658 -18.56 17.82 13.22
C LEU A 658 -18.60 16.33 13.53
N ARG A 659 -17.55 15.81 14.19
CA ARG A 659 -17.44 14.38 14.51
C ARG A 659 -18.57 13.87 15.40
N ALA A 660 -19.03 14.69 16.34
CA ALA A 660 -20.11 14.31 17.25
C ALA A 660 -21.45 14.09 16.55
N GLU A 661 -21.64 14.67 15.36
CA GLU A 661 -22.88 14.60 14.59
C GLU A 661 -22.79 13.65 13.39
N MET A 662 -21.66 12.97 13.19
CA MET A 662 -21.45 12.13 12.00
C MET A 662 -22.38 10.92 11.98
N HIS A 663 -22.81 10.58 10.76
CA HIS A 663 -23.60 9.40 10.49
C HIS A 663 -22.69 8.23 10.11
N THR A 664 -23.01 7.05 10.64
CA THR A 664 -22.37 5.78 10.27
C THR A 664 -23.46 4.71 10.12
N SER A 665 -23.42 3.97 9.02
CA SER A 665 -24.29 2.85 8.68
C SER A 665 -23.47 1.61 8.34
N GLU A 666 -24.12 0.45 8.35
CA GLU A 666 -23.58 -0.75 7.70
C GLU A 666 -24.09 -0.79 6.25
N PRO A 667 -23.18 -0.90 5.25
CA PRO A 667 -23.58 -0.93 3.85
C PRO A 667 -24.53 -2.10 3.54
N VAL A 668 -25.57 -1.83 2.74
CA VAL A 668 -26.52 -2.86 2.30
C VAL A 668 -25.88 -3.72 1.20
N VAL A 669 -26.00 -5.04 1.33
CA VAL A 669 -25.55 -6.00 0.31
C VAL A 669 -26.72 -6.36 -0.60
N VAL A 670 -26.49 -6.32 -1.92
CA VAL A 670 -27.47 -6.69 -2.94
C VAL A 670 -26.95 -7.91 -3.72
N ASP A 671 -27.79 -8.93 -3.86
CA ASP A 671 -27.47 -10.14 -4.63
C ASP A 671 -27.88 -9.97 -6.11
N GLY A 672 -27.28 -9.00 -6.78
CA GLY A 672 -27.51 -8.72 -8.20
C GLY A 672 -26.42 -9.30 -9.09
N LEU A 673 -26.77 -9.57 -10.36
CA LEU A 673 -25.83 -10.10 -11.33
C LEU A 673 -26.03 -9.40 -12.68
N CYS A 674 -24.94 -8.95 -13.29
CA CYS A 674 -25.01 -8.33 -14.61
C CYS A 674 -25.43 -9.36 -15.67
N GLU A 675 -25.88 -8.87 -16.82
CA GLU A 675 -26.09 -9.75 -17.97
C GLU A 675 -24.75 -10.39 -18.40
N ARG A 676 -24.77 -11.69 -18.69
CA ARG A 676 -23.60 -12.38 -19.24
C ARG A 676 -23.47 -12.08 -20.72
N GLY A 677 -22.45 -11.32 -21.09
CA GLY A 677 -22.07 -11.14 -22.49
C GLY A 677 -21.37 -12.37 -23.07
N ALA A 678 -21.49 -12.58 -24.39
CA ALA A 678 -20.61 -13.51 -25.10
C ALA A 678 -19.16 -13.05 -24.96
N ALA A 679 -18.22 -14.00 -24.90
CA ALA A 679 -16.80 -13.66 -24.89
C ALA A 679 -16.47 -12.85 -26.15
N ALA A 680 -15.85 -11.68 -25.97
CA ALA A 680 -15.47 -10.82 -27.08
C ALA A 680 -14.57 -11.57 -28.06
N SER A 681 -14.81 -11.40 -29.36
CA SER A 681 -13.92 -11.89 -30.40
C SER A 681 -12.76 -10.90 -30.59
N GLY A 682 -11.52 -11.37 -30.51
CA GLY A 682 -10.32 -10.54 -30.68
C GLY A 682 -9.58 -10.26 -29.38
N LEU A 683 -8.89 -9.12 -29.33
CA LEU A 683 -8.11 -8.70 -28.16
C LEU A 683 -8.99 -7.94 -27.17
N THR A 684 -8.79 -8.19 -25.88
CA THR A 684 -9.43 -7.46 -24.79
C THR A 684 -8.40 -6.68 -23.98
N ARG A 685 -8.73 -5.47 -23.53
CA ARG A 685 -7.84 -4.66 -22.69
C ARG A 685 -7.74 -5.23 -21.28
N ILE A 686 -6.51 -5.41 -20.82
CA ILE A 686 -6.18 -5.45 -19.40
C ILE A 686 -5.73 -4.04 -19.00
N ALA A 687 -6.53 -3.37 -18.18
CA ALA A 687 -6.28 -2.00 -17.73
C ALA A 687 -5.96 -2.00 -16.22
N SER A 688 -4.69 -2.18 -15.86
CA SER A 688 -4.25 -2.12 -14.46
C SER A 688 -3.87 -0.70 -14.04
N MET A 689 -4.00 -0.40 -12.75
CA MET A 689 -3.49 0.84 -12.17
C MET A 689 -1.98 0.69 -11.84
N PRO A 690 -1.11 1.62 -12.29
CA PRO A 690 0.29 1.60 -11.89
C PRO A 690 0.43 1.91 -10.39
N ILE A 691 1.31 1.19 -9.69
CA ILE A 691 1.50 1.30 -8.23
C ILE A 691 1.77 2.72 -7.72
N TYR A 692 2.52 3.52 -8.48
CA TYR A 692 2.89 4.89 -8.11
C TYR A 692 2.07 5.95 -8.85
N ARG A 693 0.88 5.59 -9.35
CA ARG A 693 -0.01 6.49 -10.08
C ARG A 693 -1.48 6.31 -9.72
N SER A 694 -1.77 5.65 -8.59
CA SER A 694 -3.13 5.33 -8.14
C SER A 694 -3.93 6.52 -7.61
N ASP A 695 -3.26 7.62 -7.24
CA ASP A 695 -3.90 8.87 -6.82
C ASP A 695 -3.11 10.10 -7.29
N ALA A 696 -3.72 11.27 -7.06
CA ALA A 696 -3.21 12.56 -7.49
C ALA A 696 -1.80 12.89 -6.94
N VAL A 697 -1.50 12.49 -5.70
CA VAL A 697 -0.22 12.78 -5.04
C VAL A 697 0.87 11.90 -5.63
N LEU A 698 0.61 10.59 -5.76
CA LEU A 698 1.61 9.65 -6.29
C LEU A 698 2.00 9.96 -7.73
N ARG A 699 1.05 10.40 -8.57
CA ARG A 699 1.34 10.82 -9.96
C ARG A 699 2.36 11.95 -10.08
N ARG A 700 2.57 12.70 -9.00
CA ARG A 700 3.46 13.86 -8.88
C ARG A 700 4.68 13.60 -8.01
N ALA A 701 4.80 12.42 -7.41
CA ALA A 701 5.97 12.02 -6.65
C ALA A 701 7.11 11.60 -7.60
N LYS A 702 8.03 12.53 -7.90
CA LYS A 702 9.06 12.34 -8.93
C LYS A 702 9.88 11.05 -8.76
N ALA A 703 10.44 10.80 -7.59
CA ALA A 703 11.32 9.65 -7.39
C ALA A 703 10.59 8.31 -7.54
N LEU A 704 9.30 8.27 -7.18
CA LEU A 704 8.45 7.11 -7.43
C LEU A 704 8.17 6.92 -8.91
N ASN A 705 7.91 7.99 -9.67
CA ASN A 705 7.64 7.89 -11.11
C ASN A 705 8.91 7.61 -11.95
N ASP A 706 10.09 7.92 -11.42
CA ASP A 706 11.38 7.51 -12.00
C ASP A 706 11.74 6.05 -11.65
N HIS A 707 10.96 5.39 -10.78
CA HIS A 707 11.23 4.03 -10.31
C HIS A 707 10.93 2.99 -11.42
N PRO A 708 11.70 1.90 -11.54
CA PRO A 708 11.48 0.86 -12.57
C PRO A 708 10.11 0.17 -12.52
N LEU A 709 9.45 0.17 -11.36
CA LEU A 709 8.07 -0.31 -11.23
C LEU A 709 7.04 0.62 -11.92
N THR A 710 7.41 1.85 -12.25
CA THR A 710 6.65 2.74 -13.15
C THR A 710 7.08 2.49 -14.59
N ARG A 711 6.45 1.49 -15.21
CA ARG A 711 6.87 0.94 -16.52
C ARG A 711 6.52 1.81 -17.74
N GLY A 712 5.73 2.87 -17.55
CA GLY A 712 5.26 3.75 -18.62
C GLY A 712 4.19 3.14 -19.53
N ALA A 713 3.58 4.02 -20.33
CA ALA A 713 2.53 3.66 -21.30
C ALA A 713 3.08 2.80 -22.45
N ALA A 714 2.56 1.59 -22.60
CA ALA A 714 2.91 0.66 -23.68
C ALA A 714 1.76 -0.33 -23.94
N VAL A 715 1.75 -0.93 -25.12
CA VAL A 715 0.92 -2.10 -25.44
C VAL A 715 1.75 -3.34 -25.21
N ARG A 716 1.44 -4.08 -24.14
CA ARG A 716 2.05 -5.37 -23.84
C ARG A 716 1.21 -6.49 -24.42
N LEU A 717 1.83 -7.37 -25.20
CA LEU A 717 1.17 -8.47 -25.92
C LEU A 717 1.93 -9.78 -25.72
N HIS A 718 1.18 -10.88 -25.75
CA HIS A 718 1.78 -12.20 -25.94
C HIS A 718 2.46 -12.28 -27.32
N ALA A 719 3.54 -13.06 -27.43
CA ALA A 719 4.30 -13.22 -28.66
C ALA A 719 3.44 -13.67 -29.86
N ASP A 720 2.48 -14.57 -29.62
CA ASP A 720 1.57 -15.07 -30.66
C ASP A 720 0.64 -13.98 -31.21
N ASP A 721 0.11 -13.12 -30.34
CA ASP A 721 -0.75 -12.01 -30.74
C ASP A 721 0.02 -10.91 -31.46
N ALA A 722 1.23 -10.60 -30.98
CA ALA A 722 2.13 -9.69 -31.66
C ALA A 722 2.44 -10.19 -33.08
N SER A 723 2.78 -11.48 -33.22
CA SER A 723 3.08 -12.11 -34.50
C SER A 723 1.86 -12.11 -35.44
N ARG A 724 0.68 -12.48 -34.93
CA ARG A 724 -0.59 -12.47 -35.70
C ARG A 724 -0.95 -11.08 -36.23
N LEU A 725 -0.62 -10.03 -35.48
CA LEU A 725 -0.88 -8.65 -35.85
C LEU A 725 0.28 -7.99 -36.63
N GLY A 726 1.37 -8.71 -36.88
CA GLY A 726 2.56 -8.16 -37.53
C GLY A 726 3.27 -7.06 -36.72
N LEU A 727 3.10 -7.09 -35.40
CA LEU A 727 3.76 -6.22 -34.42
C LEU A 727 5.04 -6.90 -33.90
N VAL A 728 6.04 -6.10 -33.52
CA VAL A 728 7.32 -6.58 -33.02
C VAL A 728 7.68 -5.84 -31.74
N ASP A 729 8.47 -6.49 -30.88
CA ASP A 729 9.00 -5.87 -29.66
C ASP A 729 9.82 -4.61 -30.00
N GLY A 730 9.63 -3.54 -29.22
CA GLY A 730 10.19 -2.22 -29.50
C GLY A 730 9.57 -1.47 -30.69
N GLY A 731 8.59 -2.08 -31.38
CA GLY A 731 7.81 -1.45 -32.43
C GLY A 731 6.78 -0.45 -31.90
N ARG A 732 5.87 -0.02 -32.78
CA ARG A 732 4.76 0.89 -32.43
C ARG A 732 3.43 0.33 -32.93
N ALA A 733 2.41 0.40 -32.09
CA ALA A 733 1.05 -0.01 -32.42
C ALA A 733 0.09 1.18 -32.29
N ARG A 734 -0.84 1.28 -33.23
CA ARG A 734 -1.99 2.17 -33.14
C ARG A 734 -3.08 1.47 -32.34
N VAL A 735 -3.55 2.13 -31.27
CA VAL A 735 -4.63 1.68 -30.39
C VAL A 735 -5.86 2.53 -30.66
N GLY A 736 -6.95 1.90 -31.11
CA GLY A 736 -8.11 2.63 -31.62
C GLY A 736 -7.74 3.49 -32.84
N GLU A 737 -8.38 4.65 -32.98
CA GLU A 737 -8.21 5.49 -34.18
C GLU A 737 -6.97 6.41 -34.13
N THR A 738 -6.53 6.84 -32.94
CA THR A 738 -5.62 8.00 -32.84
C THR A 738 -4.39 7.82 -31.94
N ARG A 739 -4.35 6.82 -31.04
CA ARG A 739 -3.24 6.66 -30.09
C ARG A 739 -2.16 5.76 -30.66
N VAL A 740 -0.89 6.14 -30.51
CA VAL A 740 0.25 5.32 -30.92
C VAL A 740 1.16 5.08 -29.73
N LEU A 741 1.28 3.83 -29.33
CA LEU A 741 2.04 3.40 -28.16
C LEU A 741 3.18 2.46 -28.57
N PRO A 742 4.27 2.41 -27.79
CA PRO A 742 5.31 1.39 -27.99
C PRO A 742 4.74 -0.01 -27.72
N VAL A 743 5.24 -0.98 -28.48
CA VAL A 743 4.90 -2.40 -28.30
C VAL A 743 5.98 -3.07 -27.45
N VAL A 744 5.53 -3.85 -26.48
CA VAL A 744 6.38 -4.73 -25.67
C VAL A 744 5.83 -6.15 -25.79
N VAL A 745 6.68 -7.10 -26.14
CA VAL A 745 6.31 -8.53 -26.09
C VAL A 745 6.55 -9.03 -24.67
N ASP A 746 5.50 -9.54 -24.04
CA ASP A 746 5.50 -9.89 -22.61
C ASP A 746 4.72 -11.19 -22.38
N ASP A 747 5.42 -12.23 -21.95
CA ASP A 747 4.84 -13.55 -21.65
C ASP A 747 3.94 -13.52 -20.40
N ALA A 748 3.89 -12.39 -19.68
CA ALA A 748 2.94 -12.21 -18.60
C ALA A 748 1.49 -12.03 -19.09
N VAL A 749 1.32 -11.64 -20.36
CA VAL A 749 0.02 -11.37 -20.97
C VAL A 749 -0.52 -12.66 -21.63
N PRO A 750 -1.75 -13.10 -21.33
CA PRO A 750 -2.35 -14.26 -22.00
C PRO A 750 -2.74 -13.94 -23.45
N VAL A 751 -2.78 -14.97 -24.29
CA VAL A 751 -3.29 -14.87 -25.67
C VAL A 751 -4.74 -14.36 -25.66
N GLY A 752 -5.06 -13.44 -26.57
CA GLY A 752 -6.38 -12.80 -26.67
C GLY A 752 -6.53 -11.54 -25.81
N ALA A 753 -5.44 -11.01 -25.26
CA ALA A 753 -5.44 -9.79 -24.46
C ALA A 753 -4.30 -8.83 -24.80
N ALA A 754 -4.48 -7.56 -24.47
CA ALA A 754 -3.44 -6.55 -24.51
C ALA A 754 -3.41 -5.79 -23.19
N TRP A 755 -2.25 -5.74 -22.54
CA TRP A 755 -2.08 -5.04 -21.28
C TRP A 755 -1.58 -3.61 -21.53
N ILE A 756 -2.43 -2.65 -21.16
CA ILE A 756 -2.19 -1.22 -21.29
C ILE A 756 -2.59 -0.55 -19.98
N GLU A 757 -1.60 -0.20 -19.17
CA GLU A 757 -1.80 0.49 -17.89
C GLU A 757 -2.60 1.80 -18.05
N SER A 758 -3.45 2.07 -17.07
CA SER A 758 -4.22 3.33 -16.98
C SER A 758 -3.38 4.44 -16.34
N ALA A 759 -3.99 5.62 -16.15
CA ALA A 759 -3.39 6.76 -15.45
C ALA A 759 -2.10 7.36 -16.07
N TYR A 760 -1.90 7.21 -17.38
CA TYR A 760 -0.92 7.99 -18.16
C TYR A 760 -1.64 8.92 -19.14
N ALA A 761 -1.03 10.06 -19.46
CA ALA A 761 -1.56 10.96 -20.48
C ALA A 761 -1.73 10.27 -21.84
N ASP A 762 -0.79 9.39 -22.22
CA ASP A 762 -0.81 8.66 -23.49
C ASP A 762 -1.88 7.56 -23.55
N THR A 763 -2.34 7.07 -22.39
CA THR A 763 -3.38 6.04 -22.27
C THR A 763 -4.73 6.60 -21.82
N ALA A 764 -4.80 7.91 -21.57
CA ALA A 764 -6.05 8.60 -21.26
C ALA A 764 -7.04 8.44 -22.42
N SER A 765 -8.31 8.25 -22.06
CA SER A 765 -9.43 8.02 -22.98
C SER A 765 -9.41 6.67 -23.72
N LEU A 766 -8.50 5.76 -23.38
CA LEU A 766 -8.61 4.38 -23.85
C LEU A 766 -9.75 3.65 -23.11
N PRO A 767 -10.45 2.70 -23.75
CA PRO A 767 -11.61 2.01 -23.18
C PRO A 767 -11.32 1.31 -21.83
N PRO A 768 -12.30 1.10 -20.94
CA PRO A 768 -12.10 0.48 -19.62
C PRO A 768 -11.53 -0.95 -19.67
N TYR A 769 -11.19 -1.49 -18.49
CA TYR A 769 -10.83 -2.90 -18.34
C TYR A 769 -11.88 -3.81 -18.98
N GLY A 770 -11.44 -4.85 -19.70
CA GLY A 770 -12.35 -5.83 -20.29
C GLY A 770 -13.03 -5.37 -21.59
N ALA A 771 -12.75 -4.15 -22.07
CA ALA A 771 -13.24 -3.67 -23.37
C ALA A 771 -12.47 -4.29 -24.53
N ALA A 772 -13.16 -4.52 -25.65
CA ALA A 772 -12.53 -4.96 -26.89
C ALA A 772 -11.54 -3.91 -27.42
N LEU A 773 -10.41 -4.37 -27.95
CA LEU A 773 -9.36 -3.53 -28.52
C LEU A 773 -9.09 -3.89 -29.97
N THR A 774 -8.92 -2.84 -30.78
CA THR A 774 -8.37 -2.94 -32.12
C THR A 774 -6.97 -2.36 -32.12
N LEU A 775 -6.00 -3.18 -32.57
CA LEU A 775 -4.61 -2.80 -32.73
C LEU A 775 -4.21 -2.92 -34.20
N SER A 776 -3.44 -1.97 -34.70
CA SER A 776 -2.81 -2.04 -36.02
C SER A 776 -1.39 -1.52 -35.99
N LYS A 777 -0.58 -1.89 -36.99
CA LYS A 777 0.77 -1.37 -37.14
C LYS A 777 0.71 0.14 -37.40
N ALA A 778 1.47 0.91 -36.61
CA ALA A 778 1.42 2.38 -36.63
C ALA A 778 2.06 2.99 -37.86
#